data_AF-A0A815JM84-F1
#
_entry.id   AF-A0A815JM84-F1
#
_cell.length_a   1.000
_cell.length_b   1.000
_cell.length_c   1.000
_cell.angle_alpha   90.00
_cell.angle_beta   90.00
_cell.angle_gamma   90.00
#
_symmetry.space_group_name_H-M   'P 1'
#
loop_
_entity.id
_entity.type
_entity.pdbx_description
1 polymer ?
#
loop_
_entity_poly.entity_id
_entity_poly.type
_entity_poly.pdbx_seq_one_letter_code
_entity_poly.pdbx_strand_id
1 'polypeptide(L)'
;MATTVLPIDDFYTHTDDKSLEIFSLIWFDANVNVKDTRDTEVKLRSIINHIKKFQDIKQCQQYIEQTSQKDRLVIIVSGRLGREIVPYIHQLRQVISIYVYCMDTNSNEQWAYKFSKIKSVVVDLDELVSQITTDHKIQKKIEEPLSINIFTTNVDAGKSTIGVNGEFVFSQILIDCLLRLKSTETDKNELINIYQNEYVGNHTELSNLREFQQDYSPNKVLWWYTKETFFYKTLNAALRTQNIHMIFLFRAFIYDIYRQLQESQSKRPLQVYRSQLMSIDELDGLKNNIGQFISINSMFSTSEQRTTALFYLGDITTQIDSERVLFEIDADSKMVTTKPFADISQHSHFPEDSEVLFMIGSIFRLNNINRNDDQIWIIKMTLCNDDEHDLKRVLMHMKQQIKSEETNLRTLGKLLWKMELPSNDPLLSDLYEDLGELTSQTGDYDMSVQWHKKLLIFKEENPLATNVSTNKTNDSISKFIRQKLFALKKPQQLTSNPNINNTNDSIDHININTKWKQHGITIAGGNGDGNQLNQLSLPQGIYVDDDHQTIYIANYGNHRIVEWKYGAKNGQIVAGGNGKGNRSDQLNHPIDVIIDKKNDSLIICDYGNRRVIRWSCQNGTNGGTIISDIDCRGLTMDNNGNLYVSDWRKHEVRRWKQGERKGRIVAGGNGKGNHLNQLNHPTYIYVDEDYLVYVSDANNHRVMKWMKGAKEGIVVAGGKGEGNSLTQLSNPQGVTVDHLGNVYVAGSGNERVMRWCEGSCEGSIAVGGNREGEQPNQLSYLRGLSFDVQGNLYVVDQGNDRIQKFEIDLNEIC
;
A
#
# COMPACT_ATOMS: atom_id res chain seq x y z
N MET A 1 -9.21 49.37 21.99
CA MET A 1 -9.03 49.48 20.53
C MET A 1 -7.59 49.16 20.21
N ALA A 2 -7.35 48.04 19.52
CA ALA A 2 -6.17 47.74 18.69
C ALA A 2 -6.28 46.25 18.31
N THR A 3 -6.88 45.98 17.16
CA THR A 3 -6.98 44.66 16.54
C THR A 3 -5.77 44.45 15.63
N THR A 4 -4.99 43.43 15.95
CA THR A 4 -3.82 42.97 15.19
C THR A 4 -4.25 42.19 13.95
N VAL A 5 -3.68 42.58 12.82
CA VAL A 5 -3.77 41.90 11.51
C VAL A 5 -2.82 40.69 11.52
N LEU A 6 -3.30 39.53 11.06
CA LEU A 6 -2.46 38.37 10.71
C LEU A 6 -2.36 38.28 9.17
N PRO A 7 -1.17 38.02 8.59
CA PRO A 7 -1.00 37.90 7.16
C PRO A 7 -1.43 36.50 6.65
N ILE A 8 -1.95 36.50 5.43
CA ILE A 8 -2.30 35.33 4.62
C ILE A 8 -1.00 34.94 3.90
N ASP A 9 -0.32 33.91 4.39
CA ASP A 9 0.82 33.30 3.68
C ASP A 9 0.36 32.07 2.88
N ASP A 10 0.97 31.98 1.70
CA ASP A 10 0.83 31.00 0.64
C ASP A 10 0.83 29.54 1.13
N PHE A 11 -0.24 28.81 0.81
CA PHE A 11 -0.21 27.35 0.69
C PHE A 11 -0.51 27.01 -0.76
N TYR A 12 0.35 26.20 -1.37
CA TYR A 12 0.21 25.36 -2.58
C TYR A 12 1.48 25.45 -3.44
N THR A 13 2.50 24.70 -3.02
CA THR A 13 3.61 24.31 -3.88
C THR A 13 3.14 23.27 -4.89
N HIS A 14 3.60 23.43 -6.13
CA HIS A 14 3.38 22.55 -7.27
C HIS A 14 3.54 21.06 -6.91
N THR A 15 2.48 20.29 -7.14
CA THR A 15 2.55 18.85 -7.34
C THR A 15 2.79 18.60 -8.83
N ASP A 16 4.03 18.33 -9.20
CA ASP A 16 4.33 17.55 -10.40
C ASP A 16 3.72 16.15 -10.21
N ASP A 17 2.50 15.91 -10.72
CA ASP A 17 2.15 14.72 -11.50
C ASP A 17 0.64 14.71 -11.86
N LYS A 18 0.34 14.35 -13.12
CA LYS A 18 -0.94 13.78 -13.59
C LYS A 18 -2.23 14.60 -13.47
N SER A 19 -2.39 15.60 -14.32
CA SER A 19 -3.74 16.00 -14.75
C SER A 19 -3.76 16.29 -16.24
N LEU A 20 -4.33 15.40 -17.04
CA LEU A 20 -4.67 15.74 -18.42
C LEU A 20 -5.91 16.65 -18.53
N GLU A 21 -6.50 17.10 -17.41
CA GLU A 21 -7.69 17.96 -17.40
C GLU A 21 -7.71 18.94 -16.21
N ILE A 22 -6.64 19.72 -15.99
CA ILE A 22 -6.80 20.95 -15.17
C ILE A 22 -7.46 22.01 -16.04
N PHE A 23 -8.79 22.05 -15.99
CA PHE A 23 -9.55 23.22 -16.37
C PHE A 23 -9.43 24.24 -15.23
N SER A 24 -8.42 25.11 -15.31
CA SER A 24 -8.33 26.27 -14.42
C SER A 24 -9.17 27.40 -15.01
N LEU A 25 -10.21 27.81 -14.30
CA LEU A 25 -10.98 29.00 -14.65
C LEU A 25 -10.24 30.22 -14.15
N ILE A 26 -9.65 30.99 -15.06
CA ILE A 26 -8.99 32.24 -14.71
C ILE A 26 -10.02 33.35 -14.72
N TRP A 27 -10.33 33.92 -13.55
CA TRP A 27 -11.14 35.14 -13.43
C TRP A 27 -10.24 36.36 -13.22
N PHE A 28 -10.38 37.35 -14.09
CA PHE A 28 -9.66 38.62 -14.02
C PHE A 28 -10.59 39.80 -13.69
N ASP A 29 -10.60 40.29 -12.44
CA ASP A 29 -11.37 41.49 -12.04
C ASP A 29 -10.60 42.31 -10.99
N ALA A 30 -10.70 43.63 -11.05
CA ALA A 30 -10.07 44.54 -10.08
C ALA A 30 -10.80 44.58 -8.73
N ASN A 31 -12.05 44.09 -8.65
CA ASN A 31 -12.93 44.19 -7.47
C ASN A 31 -13.32 42.82 -6.86
N VAL A 32 -12.38 41.86 -6.81
CA VAL A 32 -12.58 40.45 -6.38
C VAL A 32 -13.22 40.26 -4.98
N ASN A 33 -13.29 41.31 -4.15
CA ASN A 33 -13.72 41.23 -2.75
C ASN A 33 -15.12 41.80 -2.45
N VAL A 34 -15.97 42.03 -3.46
CA VAL A 34 -17.37 42.48 -3.26
C VAL A 34 -18.29 41.26 -3.08
N LYS A 35 -19.41 41.44 -2.35
CA LYS A 35 -20.36 40.36 -2.00
C LYS A 35 -20.87 39.59 -3.23
N ASP A 36 -21.07 40.27 -4.35
CA ASP A 36 -21.53 39.70 -5.64
C ASP A 36 -20.52 38.71 -6.26
N THR A 37 -19.23 38.85 -5.96
CA THR A 37 -18.17 37.95 -6.47
C THR A 37 -18.24 36.56 -5.81
N ARG A 38 -18.76 36.45 -4.57
CA ARG A 38 -18.95 35.16 -3.90
C ARG A 38 -20.07 34.36 -4.54
N ASP A 39 -21.18 35.01 -4.86
CA ASP A 39 -22.32 34.34 -5.50
C ASP A 39 -21.94 33.86 -6.90
N THR A 40 -21.10 34.63 -7.60
CA THR A 40 -20.63 34.19 -8.91
C THR A 40 -19.64 33.03 -8.84
N GLU A 41 -18.72 33.06 -7.88
CA GLU A 41 -17.83 31.93 -7.63
C GLU A 41 -18.60 30.67 -7.29
N VAL A 42 -19.65 30.76 -6.46
CA VAL A 42 -20.53 29.61 -6.14
C VAL A 42 -21.18 29.04 -7.40
N LYS A 43 -21.68 29.89 -8.30
CA LYS A 43 -22.27 29.43 -9.58
C LYS A 43 -21.23 28.79 -10.50
N LEU A 44 -20.05 29.39 -10.65
CA LEU A 44 -18.97 28.83 -11.48
C LEU A 44 -18.41 27.52 -10.91
N ARG A 45 -18.39 27.38 -9.57
CA ARG A 45 -18.01 26.13 -8.92
C ARG A 45 -18.93 24.96 -9.23
N SER A 46 -20.14 25.19 -9.73
CA SER A 46 -21.03 24.10 -10.18
C SER A 46 -20.53 23.40 -11.46
N ILE A 47 -19.63 24.05 -12.21
CA ILE A 47 -19.13 23.55 -13.51
C ILE A 47 -17.62 23.34 -13.52
N ILE A 48 -16.84 24.07 -12.71
CA ILE A 48 -15.38 23.96 -12.62
C ILE A 48 -14.92 24.15 -11.17
N ASN A 49 -14.15 23.20 -10.62
CA ASN A 49 -13.66 23.28 -9.24
C ASN A 49 -12.44 24.20 -9.05
N HIS A 50 -11.53 24.20 -10.03
CA HIS A 50 -10.25 24.91 -9.94
C HIS A 50 -10.40 26.32 -10.51
N ILE A 51 -10.81 27.26 -9.67
CA ILE A 51 -10.92 28.67 -10.03
C ILE A 51 -9.68 29.41 -9.54
N LYS A 52 -8.90 29.97 -10.48
CA LYS A 52 -7.75 30.83 -10.20
C LYS A 52 -8.14 32.29 -10.47
N LYS A 53 -7.74 33.19 -9.58
CA LYS A 53 -8.06 34.61 -9.70
C LYS A 53 -6.76 35.40 -9.78
N PHE A 54 -6.68 36.33 -10.71
CA PHE A 54 -5.52 37.19 -10.87
C PHE A 54 -5.95 38.65 -10.88
N GLN A 55 -5.16 39.48 -10.20
CA GLN A 55 -5.30 40.94 -10.20
C GLN A 55 -4.17 41.61 -10.99
N ASP A 56 -3.12 40.85 -11.35
CA ASP A 56 -1.94 41.33 -12.08
C ASP A 56 -1.73 40.53 -13.37
N ILE A 57 -1.50 41.24 -14.48
CA ILE A 57 -1.40 40.66 -15.82
C ILE A 57 -0.14 39.81 -15.95
N LYS A 58 0.97 40.23 -15.35
CA LYS A 58 2.25 39.51 -15.45
C LYS A 58 2.18 38.21 -14.68
N GLN A 59 1.57 38.19 -13.50
CA GLN A 59 1.36 36.96 -12.73
C GLN A 59 0.50 35.95 -13.48
N CYS A 60 -0.58 36.40 -14.12
CA CYS A 60 -1.44 35.54 -14.92
C CYS A 60 -0.72 34.98 -16.15
N GLN A 61 0.02 35.82 -16.87
CA GLN A 61 0.80 35.40 -18.01
C GLN A 61 1.87 34.38 -17.60
N GLN A 62 2.64 34.65 -16.54
CA GLN A 62 3.64 33.71 -16.02
C GLN A 62 3.01 32.38 -15.62
N TYR A 63 1.84 32.39 -14.99
CA TYR A 63 1.12 31.16 -14.64
C TYR A 63 0.74 30.35 -15.87
N ILE A 64 0.15 31.00 -16.90
CA ILE A 64 -0.26 30.31 -18.13
C ILE A 64 0.96 29.78 -18.89
N GLU A 65 2.05 30.54 -18.97
CA GLU A 65 3.29 30.14 -19.65
C GLU A 65 4.01 28.99 -18.93
N GLN A 66 3.91 28.93 -17.60
CA GLN A 66 4.45 27.83 -16.78
C GLN A 66 3.53 26.59 -16.78
N THR A 67 2.28 26.73 -17.23
CA THR A 67 1.33 25.61 -17.35
C THR A 67 1.72 24.72 -18.54
N SER A 68 1.58 23.39 -18.39
CA SER A 68 1.99 22.44 -19.42
C SER A 68 1.21 22.68 -20.71
N GLN A 69 1.87 22.52 -21.87
CA GLN A 69 1.19 22.57 -23.18
C GLN A 69 0.16 21.44 -23.37
N LYS A 70 0.20 20.42 -22.50
CA LYS A 70 -0.80 19.33 -22.45
C LYS A 70 -2.06 19.73 -21.67
N ASP A 71 -1.99 20.74 -20.81
CA ASP A 71 -3.15 21.21 -20.06
C ASP A 71 -4.08 22.03 -20.95
N ARG A 72 -5.35 22.16 -20.53
CA ARG A 72 -6.41 22.83 -21.29
C ARG A 72 -7.12 23.84 -20.40
N LEU A 73 -6.95 25.13 -20.72
CA LEU A 73 -7.38 26.27 -19.92
C LEU A 73 -8.60 26.95 -20.54
N VAL A 74 -9.64 27.13 -19.73
CA VAL A 74 -10.81 27.96 -20.03
C VAL A 74 -10.69 29.27 -19.27
N ILE A 75 -10.74 30.39 -19.98
CA ILE A 75 -10.46 31.70 -19.39
C ILE A 75 -11.73 32.56 -19.40
N ILE A 76 -12.08 33.15 -18.26
CA ILE A 76 -13.11 34.19 -18.18
C ILE A 76 -12.41 35.53 -17.97
N VAL A 77 -12.50 36.39 -18.97
CA VAL A 77 -11.98 37.75 -18.86
C VAL A 77 -13.12 38.73 -18.58
N SER A 78 -12.94 39.63 -17.62
CA SER A 78 -13.83 40.76 -17.39
C SER A 78 -13.08 42.09 -17.38
N GLY A 79 -13.80 43.17 -17.68
CA GLY A 79 -13.31 44.54 -17.58
C GLY A 79 -12.10 44.88 -18.49
N ARG A 80 -11.36 45.92 -18.09
CA ARG A 80 -10.24 46.48 -18.87
C ARG A 80 -9.06 45.52 -18.99
N LEU A 81 -8.74 44.82 -17.91
CA LEU A 81 -7.56 43.96 -17.84
C LEU A 81 -7.70 42.74 -18.77
N GLY A 82 -8.93 42.24 -18.96
CA GLY A 82 -9.25 41.24 -19.97
C GLY A 82 -8.83 41.63 -21.39
N ARG A 83 -9.07 42.89 -21.77
CA ARG A 83 -8.67 43.39 -23.10
C ARG A 83 -7.16 43.47 -23.30
N GLU A 84 -6.43 43.70 -22.21
CA GLU A 84 -4.97 43.83 -22.24
C GLU A 84 -4.28 42.46 -22.28
N ILE A 85 -4.83 41.42 -21.64
CA ILE A 85 -4.17 40.10 -21.57
C ILE A 85 -4.45 39.18 -22.77
N VAL A 86 -5.66 39.22 -23.35
CA VAL A 86 -6.07 38.32 -24.45
C VAL A 86 -5.08 38.30 -25.62
N PRO A 87 -4.55 39.45 -26.10
CA PRO A 87 -3.56 39.46 -27.20
C PRO A 87 -2.30 38.63 -26.93
N TYR A 88 -1.92 38.42 -25.66
CA TYR A 88 -0.73 37.66 -25.29
C TYR A 88 -1.00 36.16 -25.14
N ILE A 89 -2.22 35.78 -24.73
CA ILE A 89 -2.52 34.40 -24.34
C ILE A 89 -3.34 33.63 -25.39
N HIS A 90 -4.05 34.32 -26.30
CA HIS A 90 -4.97 33.65 -27.22
C HIS A 90 -4.30 32.70 -28.21
N GLN A 91 -3.01 32.90 -28.51
CA GLN A 91 -2.26 32.01 -29.40
C GLN A 91 -1.68 30.79 -28.67
N LEU A 92 -1.66 30.79 -27.33
CA LEU A 92 -1.06 29.71 -26.55
C LEU A 92 -1.89 28.43 -26.68
N ARG A 93 -1.22 27.30 -26.96
CA ARG A 93 -1.86 26.01 -27.21
C ARG A 93 -2.73 25.56 -26.04
N GLN A 94 -2.27 25.81 -24.81
CA GLN A 94 -2.97 25.44 -23.58
C GLN A 94 -4.28 26.22 -23.39
N VAL A 95 -4.49 27.37 -24.04
CA VAL A 95 -5.75 28.11 -23.96
C VAL A 95 -6.72 27.60 -25.01
N ILE A 96 -7.83 27.00 -24.59
CA ILE A 96 -8.83 26.41 -25.50
C ILE A 96 -10.00 27.33 -25.80
N SER A 97 -10.47 28.06 -24.79
CA SER A 97 -11.72 28.83 -24.85
C SER A 97 -11.58 30.08 -23.99
N ILE A 98 -11.97 31.23 -24.52
CA ILE A 98 -12.02 32.49 -23.80
C ILE A 98 -13.46 32.99 -23.82
N TYR A 99 -14.00 33.34 -22.65
CA TYR A 99 -15.32 33.92 -22.47
C TYR A 99 -15.16 35.33 -21.91
N VAL A 100 -15.87 36.29 -22.48
CA VAL A 100 -15.79 37.69 -22.04
C VAL A 100 -17.03 38.02 -21.22
N TYR A 101 -16.89 38.15 -19.90
CA TYR A 101 -17.98 38.52 -19.01
C TYR A 101 -17.97 40.03 -18.77
N CYS A 102 -18.89 40.79 -19.38
CA CYS A 102 -18.90 42.25 -19.31
C CYS A 102 -20.29 42.84 -19.49
N MET A 103 -20.58 43.94 -18.78
CA MET A 103 -21.86 44.67 -18.87
C MET A 103 -22.00 45.55 -20.13
N ASP A 104 -20.92 45.82 -20.88
CA ASP A 104 -20.94 46.61 -22.13
C ASP A 104 -20.68 45.71 -23.36
N THR A 105 -21.73 45.26 -24.04
CA THR A 105 -21.64 44.28 -25.14
C THR A 105 -21.09 44.85 -26.44
N ASN A 106 -21.61 46.01 -26.87
CA ASN A 106 -21.36 46.54 -28.22
C ASN A 106 -19.87 46.78 -28.52
N SER A 107 -19.11 47.30 -27.55
CA SER A 107 -17.68 47.59 -27.74
C SER A 107 -16.79 46.34 -27.59
N ASN A 108 -17.26 45.32 -26.86
CA ASN A 108 -16.53 44.08 -26.63
C ASN A 108 -16.74 43.06 -27.74
N GLU A 109 -17.92 43.02 -28.39
CA GLU A 109 -18.18 42.12 -29.51
C GLU A 109 -17.27 42.39 -30.69
N GLN A 110 -17.15 43.66 -31.13
CA GLN A 110 -16.25 44.05 -32.23
C GLN A 110 -14.78 43.75 -31.96
N TRP A 111 -14.37 43.83 -30.69
CA TRP A 111 -13.02 43.46 -30.27
C TRP A 111 -12.83 41.94 -30.24
N ALA A 112 -13.83 41.20 -29.74
CA ALA A 112 -13.81 39.76 -29.62
C ALA A 112 -13.67 39.04 -30.98
N TYR A 113 -14.32 39.55 -32.03
CA TYR A 113 -14.22 39.01 -33.40
C TYR A 113 -12.79 38.95 -33.95
N LYS A 114 -11.82 39.66 -33.34
CA LYS A 114 -10.41 39.63 -33.74
C LYS A 114 -9.67 38.37 -33.26
N PHE A 115 -10.25 37.60 -32.35
CA PHE A 115 -9.58 36.47 -31.69
C PHE A 115 -10.42 35.19 -31.83
N SER A 116 -9.89 34.20 -32.55
CA SER A 116 -10.59 32.95 -32.86
C SER A 116 -10.95 32.08 -31.64
N LYS A 117 -10.26 32.27 -30.50
CA LYS A 117 -10.51 31.52 -29.26
C LYS A 117 -11.53 32.19 -28.34
N ILE A 118 -12.00 33.41 -28.64
CA ILE A 118 -13.13 33.99 -27.91
C ILE A 118 -14.42 33.35 -28.41
N LYS A 119 -15.12 32.66 -27.52
CA LYS A 119 -16.37 31.94 -27.83
C LYS A 119 -17.57 32.86 -27.80
N SER A 120 -17.66 33.71 -26.78
CA SER A 120 -18.79 34.62 -26.60
C SER A 120 -18.46 35.82 -25.71
N VAL A 121 -19.27 36.86 -25.86
CA VAL A 121 -19.34 38.00 -24.95
C VAL A 121 -20.68 37.90 -24.22
N VAL A 122 -20.65 37.80 -22.90
CA VAL A 122 -21.82 37.48 -22.09
C VAL A 122 -22.02 38.52 -21.00
N VAL A 123 -23.28 38.93 -20.80
CA VAL A 123 -23.71 39.89 -19.75
C VAL A 123 -24.33 39.20 -18.55
N ASP A 124 -24.96 38.05 -18.77
CA ASP A 124 -25.66 37.29 -17.76
C ASP A 124 -24.82 36.09 -17.29
N LEU A 125 -24.80 35.87 -15.99
CA LEU A 125 -23.98 34.83 -15.40
C LEU A 125 -24.57 33.42 -15.65
N ASP A 126 -25.89 33.28 -15.63
CA ASP A 126 -26.53 31.98 -15.86
C ASP A 126 -26.37 31.56 -17.33
N GLU A 127 -26.41 32.52 -18.25
CA GLU A 127 -26.03 32.31 -19.65
C GLU A 127 -24.56 31.87 -19.78
N LEU A 128 -23.63 32.55 -19.10
CA LEU A 128 -22.21 32.20 -19.14
C LEU A 128 -21.96 30.78 -18.62
N VAL A 129 -22.57 30.43 -17.48
CA VAL A 129 -22.50 29.09 -16.89
C VAL A 129 -23.09 28.06 -17.86
N SER A 130 -24.23 28.34 -18.48
CA SER A 130 -24.87 27.45 -19.45
C SER A 130 -24.02 27.21 -20.69
N GLN A 131 -23.42 28.26 -21.25
CA GLN A 131 -22.53 28.17 -22.41
C GLN A 131 -21.27 27.38 -22.07
N ILE A 132 -20.58 27.70 -20.97
CA ILE A 132 -19.40 26.94 -20.53
C ILE A 132 -19.78 25.48 -20.26
N THR A 133 -20.93 25.21 -19.65
CA THR A 133 -21.39 23.83 -19.40
C THR A 133 -21.57 23.06 -20.71
N THR A 134 -22.22 23.68 -21.70
CA THR A 134 -22.52 23.06 -22.99
C THR A 134 -21.24 22.80 -23.76
N ASP A 135 -20.38 23.81 -23.89
CA ASP A 135 -19.08 23.70 -24.55
C ASP A 135 -18.19 22.68 -23.85
N HIS A 136 -18.20 22.63 -22.51
CA HIS A 136 -17.43 21.67 -21.74
C HIS A 136 -17.96 20.24 -21.86
N LYS A 137 -19.28 20.02 -21.84
CA LYS A 137 -19.86 18.67 -22.05
C LYS A 137 -19.50 18.11 -23.42
N ILE A 138 -19.52 18.96 -24.44
CA ILE A 138 -19.13 18.62 -25.80
C ILE A 138 -17.62 18.32 -25.81
N GLN A 139 -16.79 19.27 -25.40
CA GLN A 139 -15.33 19.17 -25.44
C GLN A 139 -14.78 17.99 -24.62
N LYS A 140 -15.35 17.68 -23.46
CA LYS A 140 -14.95 16.55 -22.61
C LYS A 140 -15.25 15.19 -23.25
N LYS A 141 -16.37 15.03 -23.96
CA LYS A 141 -16.69 13.79 -24.70
C LYS A 141 -15.79 13.61 -25.92
N ILE A 142 -15.19 14.69 -26.42
CA ILE A 142 -14.40 14.73 -27.66
C ILE A 142 -12.89 14.60 -27.40
N GLU A 143 -12.40 15.13 -26.27
CA GLU A 143 -10.97 15.29 -25.97
C GLU A 143 -10.42 14.30 -24.94
N GLU A 144 -11.15 13.26 -24.51
CA GLU A 144 -10.57 12.18 -23.71
C GLU A 144 -9.73 11.26 -24.63
N PRO A 145 -8.38 11.40 -24.70
CA PRO A 145 -7.58 10.55 -25.57
C PRO A 145 -7.60 9.12 -25.02
N LEU A 146 -7.76 8.15 -25.91
CA LEU A 146 -7.64 6.75 -25.54
C LEU A 146 -6.18 6.45 -25.23
N SER A 147 -5.92 5.83 -24.09
CA SER A 147 -4.61 5.24 -23.83
C SER A 147 -4.50 3.92 -24.62
N ILE A 148 -3.93 4.01 -25.82
CA ILE A 148 -3.77 2.91 -26.76
C ILE A 148 -2.34 2.38 -26.67
N ASN A 149 -2.20 1.11 -26.31
CA ASN A 149 -0.93 0.40 -26.37
C ASN A 149 -0.90 -0.53 -27.57
N ILE A 150 0.09 -0.39 -28.44
CA ILE A 150 0.30 -1.24 -29.62
C ILE A 150 1.40 -2.26 -29.31
N PHE A 151 1.27 -3.53 -29.70
CA PHE A 151 2.32 -4.53 -29.48
C PHE A 151 2.33 -5.65 -30.53
N THR A 152 3.48 -6.31 -30.64
CA THR A 152 3.75 -7.39 -31.61
C THR A 152 4.17 -8.67 -30.88
N THR A 153 3.85 -9.83 -31.44
CA THR A 153 4.13 -11.16 -30.85
C THR A 153 5.33 -11.90 -31.45
N ASN A 154 5.98 -11.34 -32.48
CA ASN A 154 7.07 -11.96 -33.25
C ASN A 154 8.49 -11.63 -32.72
N VAL A 155 8.82 -11.96 -31.47
CA VAL A 155 10.20 -11.79 -30.94
C VAL A 155 10.73 -13.10 -30.37
N ASP A 156 11.93 -13.50 -30.80
CA ASP A 156 12.62 -14.74 -30.46
C ASP A 156 12.66 -15.02 -28.94
N ALA A 157 12.35 -16.27 -28.59
CA ALA A 157 12.39 -16.82 -27.25
C ALA A 157 13.82 -16.77 -26.69
N GLY A 158 14.17 -15.68 -26.01
CA GLY A 158 15.49 -15.52 -25.42
C GLY A 158 15.85 -14.10 -25.01
N LYS A 159 15.09 -13.08 -25.41
CA LYS A 159 15.27 -11.72 -24.90
C LYS A 159 14.26 -11.44 -23.80
N SER A 160 14.77 -10.87 -22.71
CA SER A 160 14.02 -10.32 -21.58
C SER A 160 12.77 -9.57 -22.06
N THR A 161 11.68 -9.64 -21.28
CA THR A 161 10.43 -8.87 -21.48
C THR A 161 10.63 -7.35 -21.59
N ILE A 162 11.86 -6.87 -21.38
CA ILE A 162 12.32 -5.51 -21.71
C ILE A 162 12.19 -5.20 -23.23
N GLY A 163 12.12 -6.22 -24.10
CA GLY A 163 11.91 -6.06 -25.55
C GLY A 163 10.47 -6.16 -26.05
N VAL A 164 9.50 -6.51 -25.20
CA VAL A 164 8.07 -6.56 -25.56
C VAL A 164 7.39 -5.44 -24.78
N ASN A 165 7.04 -4.35 -25.48
CA ASN A 165 6.39 -3.13 -24.96
C ASN A 165 5.92 -3.25 -23.50
N GLY A 166 6.82 -2.91 -22.57
CA GLY A 166 6.66 -3.17 -21.13
C GLY A 166 5.39 -2.58 -20.56
N GLU A 167 4.87 -1.50 -21.16
CA GLU A 167 3.63 -0.84 -20.79
C GLU A 167 2.37 -1.69 -21.04
N PHE A 168 2.29 -2.45 -22.14
CA PHE A 168 1.13 -3.31 -22.44
C PHE A 168 1.05 -4.50 -21.47
N VAL A 169 2.16 -5.21 -21.34
CA VAL A 169 2.33 -6.36 -20.44
C VAL A 169 1.98 -5.93 -19.02
N PHE A 170 2.48 -4.77 -18.60
CA PHE A 170 2.16 -4.16 -17.32
C PHE A 170 0.66 -3.94 -17.12
N SER A 171 0.00 -3.20 -18.02
CA SER A 171 -1.39 -2.81 -17.82
C SER A 171 -2.29 -4.04 -17.68
N GLN A 172 -2.05 -5.09 -18.47
CA GLN A 172 -2.80 -6.35 -18.38
C GLN A 172 -2.63 -7.05 -17.04
N ILE A 173 -1.39 -7.14 -16.55
CA ILE A 173 -1.08 -7.79 -15.28
C ILE A 173 -1.64 -6.98 -14.11
N LEU A 174 -1.52 -5.64 -14.16
CA LEU A 174 -2.08 -4.77 -13.13
C LEU A 174 -3.60 -4.95 -13.04
N ILE A 175 -4.31 -4.98 -14.17
CA ILE A 175 -5.77 -5.18 -14.19
C ILE A 175 -6.13 -6.55 -13.61
N ASP A 176 -5.45 -7.62 -14.03
CA ASP A 176 -5.68 -8.98 -13.50
C ASP A 176 -5.43 -9.03 -11.99
N CYS A 177 -4.42 -8.31 -11.50
CA CYS A 177 -4.15 -8.22 -10.07
C CYS A 177 -5.24 -7.43 -9.32
N LEU A 178 -5.65 -6.28 -9.84
CA LEU A 178 -6.68 -5.45 -9.21
C LEU A 178 -8.02 -6.20 -9.08
N LEU A 179 -8.38 -7.02 -10.07
CA LEU A 179 -9.60 -7.83 -10.04
C LEU A 179 -9.59 -8.93 -8.97
N ARG A 180 -8.42 -9.37 -8.52
CA ARG A 180 -8.27 -10.42 -7.49
C ARG A 180 -8.04 -9.85 -6.09
N LEU A 181 -7.71 -8.56 -6.00
CA LEU A 181 -7.47 -7.86 -4.73
C LEU A 181 -8.78 -7.45 -4.07
N LYS A 182 -9.02 -7.97 -2.85
CA LYS A 182 -10.15 -7.52 -2.03
C LYS A 182 -10.02 -6.04 -1.67
N SER A 183 -11.11 -5.31 -1.78
CA SER A 183 -11.22 -3.94 -1.29
C SER A 183 -11.83 -3.88 0.11
N THR A 184 -11.38 -2.92 0.92
CA THR A 184 -11.93 -2.65 2.25
C THR A 184 -12.85 -1.44 2.23
N GLU A 185 -13.69 -1.31 3.26
CA GLU A 185 -14.49 -0.08 3.46
C GLU A 185 -13.61 1.14 3.73
N THR A 186 -12.41 0.95 4.29
CA THR A 186 -11.42 2.02 4.47
C THR A 186 -10.96 2.59 3.14
N ASP A 187 -10.78 1.76 2.11
CA ASP A 187 -10.38 2.21 0.77
C ASP A 187 -11.48 3.04 0.10
N LYS A 188 -12.74 2.61 0.25
CA LYS A 188 -13.89 3.38 -0.25
C LYS A 188 -13.98 4.73 0.46
N ASN A 189 -13.84 4.76 1.78
CA ASN A 189 -13.88 6.01 2.55
C ASN A 189 -12.73 6.95 2.18
N GLU A 190 -11.54 6.43 1.89
CA GLU A 190 -10.41 7.23 1.40
C GLU A 190 -10.72 7.88 0.05
N LEU A 191 -11.25 7.11 -0.91
CA LEU A 191 -11.69 7.62 -2.20
C LEU A 191 -12.71 8.76 -2.05
N ILE A 192 -13.71 8.55 -1.19
CA ILE A 192 -14.73 9.55 -0.91
C ILE A 192 -14.10 10.80 -0.27
N ASN A 193 -13.18 10.65 0.69
CA ASN A 193 -12.53 11.78 1.34
C ASN A 193 -11.66 12.60 0.36
N ILE A 194 -10.97 11.95 -0.57
CA ILE A 194 -10.18 12.62 -1.62
C ILE A 194 -11.10 13.54 -2.43
N TYR A 195 -12.21 13.00 -2.95
CA TYR A 195 -13.14 13.79 -3.75
C TYR A 195 -13.96 14.80 -2.93
N GLN A 196 -14.23 14.54 -1.65
CA GLN A 196 -14.82 15.54 -0.76
C GLN A 196 -13.91 16.78 -0.64
N ASN A 197 -12.59 16.58 -0.59
CA ASN A 197 -11.63 17.67 -0.55
C ASN A 197 -11.44 18.33 -1.93
N GLU A 198 -11.50 17.56 -3.02
CA GLU A 198 -11.39 18.08 -4.38
C GLU A 198 -12.61 18.95 -4.77
N TYR A 199 -13.82 18.53 -4.39
CA TYR A 199 -15.08 19.21 -4.70
C TYR A 199 -15.47 20.30 -3.68
N VAL A 200 -14.54 20.79 -2.85
CA VAL A 200 -14.84 21.87 -1.88
C VAL A 200 -15.41 23.10 -2.60
N GLY A 201 -16.63 23.47 -2.23
CA GLY A 201 -17.38 24.59 -2.81
C GLY A 201 -18.18 24.24 -4.08
N ASN A 202 -18.06 23.03 -4.64
CA ASN A 202 -18.94 22.53 -5.70
C ASN A 202 -20.12 21.76 -5.08
N HIS A 203 -21.23 22.45 -4.85
CA HIS A 203 -22.40 21.85 -4.20
C HIS A 203 -23.03 20.70 -5.00
N THR A 204 -22.96 20.74 -6.33
CA THR A 204 -23.52 19.72 -7.22
C THR A 204 -22.75 18.41 -7.09
N GLU A 205 -21.42 18.45 -7.27
CA GLU A 205 -20.59 17.23 -7.19
C GLU A 205 -20.52 16.69 -5.75
N LEU A 206 -20.53 17.56 -4.73
CA LEU A 206 -20.66 17.12 -3.33
C LEU A 206 -22.02 16.45 -3.04
N SER A 207 -23.09 16.88 -3.72
CA SER A 207 -24.39 16.21 -3.61
C SER A 207 -24.36 14.84 -4.28
N ASN A 208 -23.81 14.75 -5.50
CA ASN A 208 -23.62 13.48 -6.22
C ASN A 208 -22.78 12.49 -5.41
N LEU A 209 -21.72 12.97 -4.76
CA LEU A 209 -20.84 12.15 -3.92
C LEU A 209 -21.55 11.63 -2.67
N ARG A 210 -22.43 12.43 -2.05
CA ARG A 210 -23.27 11.98 -0.93
C ARG A 210 -24.30 10.95 -1.35
N GLU A 211 -24.96 11.16 -2.49
CA GLU A 211 -25.90 10.18 -3.07
C GLU A 211 -25.16 8.87 -3.37
N PHE A 212 -23.99 8.93 -3.99
CA PHE A 212 -23.15 7.76 -4.24
C PHE A 212 -22.79 7.03 -2.94
N GLN A 213 -22.35 7.76 -1.91
CA GLN A 213 -21.97 7.16 -0.63
C GLN A 213 -23.16 6.47 0.07
N GLN A 214 -24.38 6.98 -0.10
CA GLN A 214 -25.58 6.43 0.54
C GLN A 214 -26.21 5.28 -0.24
N ASP A 215 -26.27 5.40 -1.57
CA ASP A 215 -27.09 4.56 -2.44
C ASP A 215 -26.28 3.60 -3.32
N TYR A 216 -24.94 3.64 -3.25
CA TYR A 216 -24.10 2.70 -3.99
C TYR A 216 -24.37 1.25 -3.58
N SER A 217 -24.51 0.38 -4.59
CA SER A 217 -24.51 -1.07 -4.40
C SER A 217 -23.79 -1.75 -5.56
N PRO A 218 -23.12 -2.89 -5.35
CA PRO A 218 -22.45 -3.65 -6.41
C PRO A 218 -23.35 -3.99 -7.59
N ASN A 219 -24.66 -4.14 -7.37
CA ASN A 219 -25.66 -4.45 -8.41
C ASN A 219 -26.12 -3.22 -9.22
N LYS A 220 -25.68 -2.00 -8.85
CA LYS A 220 -25.96 -0.75 -9.59
C LYS A 220 -24.70 -0.05 -10.09
N VAL A 221 -23.55 -0.73 -10.14
CA VAL A 221 -22.28 -0.08 -10.52
C VAL A 221 -22.29 0.47 -11.95
N LEU A 222 -22.88 -0.24 -12.93
CA LEU A 222 -23.00 0.25 -14.31
C LEU A 222 -23.93 1.46 -14.42
N TRP A 223 -24.98 1.51 -13.59
CA TRP A 223 -25.85 2.69 -13.50
C TRP A 223 -25.09 3.91 -12.99
N TRP A 224 -24.27 3.72 -11.95
CA TRP A 224 -23.40 4.79 -11.45
C TRP A 224 -22.31 5.19 -12.44
N TYR A 225 -21.75 4.22 -13.16
CA TYR A 225 -20.73 4.47 -14.18
C TYR A 225 -21.28 5.28 -15.35
N THR A 226 -22.53 5.07 -15.73
CA THR A 226 -23.16 5.77 -16.87
C THR A 226 -23.83 7.08 -16.46
N LYS A 227 -24.15 7.27 -15.18
CA LYS A 227 -24.66 8.56 -14.67
C LYS A 227 -23.58 9.63 -14.76
N GLU A 228 -23.96 10.83 -15.22
CA GLU A 228 -23.07 12.02 -15.34
C GLU A 228 -22.62 12.57 -13.96
N THR A 229 -21.81 11.80 -13.23
CA THR A 229 -21.27 12.12 -11.91
C THR A 229 -19.74 12.05 -11.91
N PHE A 230 -19.12 12.30 -10.76
CA PHE A 230 -17.68 12.12 -10.56
C PHE A 230 -17.19 10.73 -11.00
N PHE A 231 -17.98 9.67 -10.83
CA PHE A 231 -17.47 8.28 -10.92
C PHE A 231 -16.95 7.92 -12.32
N TYR A 232 -17.72 8.16 -13.38
CA TYR A 232 -17.29 7.97 -14.77
C TYR A 232 -16.00 8.73 -15.07
N LYS A 233 -16.04 10.04 -14.80
CA LYS A 233 -15.01 11.01 -15.17
C LYS A 233 -13.68 10.65 -14.52
N THR A 234 -13.74 10.38 -13.23
CA THR A 234 -12.55 10.20 -12.40
C THR A 234 -11.95 8.80 -12.53
N LEU A 235 -12.76 7.76 -12.73
CA LEU A 235 -12.27 6.42 -13.04
C LEU A 235 -11.53 6.43 -14.38
N ASN A 236 -12.14 6.92 -15.45
CA ASN A 236 -11.50 6.95 -16.77
C ASN A 236 -10.25 7.86 -16.78
N ALA A 237 -10.27 8.99 -16.06
CA ALA A 237 -9.09 9.83 -15.88
C ALA A 237 -7.96 9.08 -15.15
N ALA A 238 -8.26 8.35 -14.08
CA ALA A 238 -7.27 7.57 -13.34
C ALA A 238 -6.66 6.47 -14.22
N LEU A 239 -7.47 5.77 -15.00
CA LEU A 239 -7.02 4.71 -15.92
C LEU A 239 -6.11 5.28 -17.02
N ARG A 240 -6.53 6.36 -17.69
CA ARG A 240 -5.78 7.05 -18.75
C ARG A 240 -4.45 7.61 -18.27
N THR A 241 -4.43 8.25 -17.10
CA THR A 241 -3.20 8.81 -16.49
C THR A 241 -2.36 7.76 -15.78
N GLN A 242 -2.82 6.50 -15.78
CA GLN A 242 -2.23 5.40 -15.03
C GLN A 242 -1.94 5.80 -13.58
N ASN A 243 -2.87 6.53 -12.95
CA ASN A 243 -2.75 6.95 -11.57
C ASN A 243 -2.99 5.74 -10.66
N ILE A 244 -1.91 5.04 -10.30
CA ILE A 244 -1.94 3.77 -9.58
C ILE A 244 -2.67 3.89 -8.24
N HIS A 245 -2.54 5.02 -7.54
CA HIS A 245 -3.27 5.27 -6.28
C HIS A 245 -4.78 5.24 -6.52
N MET A 246 -5.24 6.06 -7.46
CA MET A 246 -6.67 6.15 -7.75
C MET A 246 -7.22 4.85 -8.34
N ILE A 247 -6.48 4.21 -9.25
CA ILE A 247 -6.85 2.91 -9.82
C ILE A 247 -7.00 1.85 -8.71
N PHE A 248 -6.11 1.82 -7.73
CA PHE A 248 -6.22 0.90 -6.60
C PHE A 248 -7.45 1.20 -5.74
N LEU A 249 -7.73 2.47 -5.42
CA LEU A 249 -8.94 2.83 -4.67
C LEU A 249 -10.22 2.48 -5.45
N PHE A 250 -10.18 2.58 -6.78
CA PHE A 250 -11.27 2.19 -7.65
C PHE A 250 -11.43 0.67 -7.84
N ARG A 251 -10.49 -0.17 -7.39
CA ARG A 251 -10.46 -1.61 -7.70
C ARG A 251 -11.74 -2.37 -7.34
N ALA A 252 -12.41 -2.00 -6.24
CA ALA A 252 -13.68 -2.60 -5.84
C ALA A 252 -14.76 -2.40 -6.91
N PHE A 253 -14.82 -1.18 -7.43
CA PHE A 253 -15.81 -0.78 -8.43
C PHE A 253 -15.47 -1.36 -9.80
N ILE A 254 -14.17 -1.43 -10.15
CA ILE A 254 -13.69 -2.13 -11.35
C ILE A 254 -14.09 -3.62 -11.30
N TYR A 255 -13.95 -4.25 -10.13
CA TYR A 255 -14.39 -5.63 -9.92
C TYR A 255 -15.92 -5.79 -10.00
N ASP A 256 -16.68 -4.87 -9.42
CA ASP A 256 -18.14 -4.89 -9.52
C ASP A 256 -18.60 -4.72 -10.98
N ILE A 257 -17.97 -3.81 -11.76
CA ILE A 257 -18.21 -3.64 -13.20
C ILE A 257 -17.92 -4.94 -13.93
N TYR A 258 -16.77 -5.55 -13.67
CA TYR A 258 -16.39 -6.83 -14.25
C TYR A 258 -17.47 -7.90 -14.03
N ARG A 259 -17.94 -8.05 -12.78
CA ARG A 259 -18.99 -9.02 -12.44
C ARG A 259 -20.30 -8.77 -13.19
N GLN A 260 -20.77 -7.52 -13.24
CA GLN A 260 -22.00 -7.21 -13.99
C GLN A 260 -21.85 -7.43 -15.48
N LEU A 261 -20.70 -7.08 -16.07
CA LEU A 261 -20.43 -7.36 -17.48
C LEU A 261 -20.38 -8.86 -17.76
N GLN A 262 -19.85 -9.69 -16.84
CA GLN A 262 -19.90 -11.15 -16.98
C GLN A 262 -21.32 -11.69 -16.92
N GLU A 263 -22.14 -11.19 -15.98
CA GLU A 263 -23.55 -11.59 -15.83
C GLU A 263 -24.39 -11.22 -17.07
N SER A 264 -24.08 -10.07 -17.68
CA SER A 264 -24.76 -9.52 -18.86
C SER A 264 -24.02 -9.80 -20.18
N GLN A 265 -23.00 -10.67 -20.17
CA GLN A 265 -22.16 -10.97 -21.32
C GLN A 265 -23.01 -11.27 -22.56
N SER A 266 -22.71 -10.60 -23.68
CA SER A 266 -23.45 -10.83 -24.92
C SER A 266 -23.40 -12.31 -25.31
N LYS A 267 -24.47 -12.85 -25.88
CA LYS A 267 -24.51 -14.25 -26.39
C LYS A 267 -24.32 -14.34 -27.90
N ARG A 268 -24.23 -13.19 -28.58
CA ARG A 268 -24.08 -13.07 -30.02
C ARG A 268 -22.85 -12.19 -30.36
N PRO A 269 -22.24 -12.39 -31.54
CA PRO A 269 -21.31 -11.42 -32.10
C PRO A 269 -22.00 -10.07 -32.26
N LEU A 270 -21.27 -9.01 -31.90
CA LEU A 270 -21.69 -7.61 -32.04
C LEU A 270 -20.74 -6.90 -33.01
N GLN A 271 -21.31 -5.98 -33.78
CA GLN A 271 -20.55 -4.99 -34.50
C GLN A 271 -20.83 -3.64 -33.85
N VAL A 272 -19.77 -2.99 -33.36
CA VAL A 272 -19.89 -1.79 -32.54
C VAL A 272 -18.98 -0.68 -33.02
N TYR A 273 -19.36 0.54 -32.66
CA TYR A 273 -18.84 1.77 -33.22
C TYR A 273 -18.50 2.76 -32.10
N ARG A 274 -17.39 3.48 -32.26
CA ARG A 274 -17.04 4.63 -31.40
C ARG A 274 -16.33 5.68 -32.22
N SER A 275 -16.74 6.94 -32.08
CA SER A 275 -16.07 8.07 -32.74
C SER A 275 -15.34 8.93 -31.73
N GLN A 276 -14.24 9.56 -32.15
CA GLN A 276 -13.52 10.58 -31.37
C GLN A 276 -12.59 11.42 -32.25
N LEU A 277 -12.08 12.53 -31.71
CA LEU A 277 -10.91 13.19 -32.27
C LEU A 277 -9.64 12.48 -31.81
N MET A 278 -8.66 12.42 -32.69
CA MET A 278 -7.36 11.82 -32.43
C MET A 278 -6.25 12.74 -32.94
N SER A 279 -5.14 12.85 -32.23
CA SER A 279 -4.00 13.62 -32.75
C SER A 279 -3.44 12.96 -34.01
N ILE A 280 -2.85 13.78 -34.88
CA ILE A 280 -2.20 13.27 -36.11
C ILE A 280 -1.11 12.25 -35.76
N ASP A 281 -0.33 12.52 -34.70
CA ASP A 281 0.74 11.63 -34.23
C ASP A 281 0.22 10.26 -33.78
N GLU A 282 -0.87 10.22 -32.99
CA GLU A 282 -1.50 8.96 -32.55
C GLU A 282 -2.06 8.17 -33.74
N LEU A 283 -2.71 8.87 -34.67
CA LEU A 283 -3.30 8.26 -35.86
C LEU A 283 -2.23 7.66 -36.78
N ASP A 284 -1.12 8.38 -36.99
CA ASP A 284 0.01 7.89 -37.78
C ASP A 284 0.72 6.73 -37.07
N GLY A 285 0.79 6.75 -35.74
CA GLY A 285 1.22 5.60 -34.93
C GLY A 285 0.39 4.35 -35.20
N LEU A 286 -0.93 4.47 -35.30
CA LEU A 286 -1.83 3.36 -35.64
C LEU A 286 -1.64 2.88 -37.09
N LYS A 287 -1.54 3.80 -38.06
CA LYS A 287 -1.32 3.44 -39.48
C LYS A 287 -0.06 2.63 -39.70
N ASN A 288 1.02 2.95 -38.96
CA ASN A 288 2.29 2.25 -39.05
C ASN A 288 2.26 0.83 -38.45
N ASN A 289 1.19 0.45 -37.75
CA ASN A 289 1.08 -0.82 -37.02
C ASN A 289 -0.15 -1.64 -37.41
N ILE A 290 -0.68 -1.46 -38.63
CA ILE A 290 -1.75 -2.32 -39.16
C ILE A 290 -1.30 -3.79 -39.14
N GLY A 291 -2.17 -4.68 -38.67
CA GLY A 291 -1.92 -6.10 -38.46
C GLY A 291 -1.44 -6.46 -37.05
N GLN A 292 -1.05 -5.47 -36.24
CA GLN A 292 -0.60 -5.67 -34.86
C GLN A 292 -1.75 -5.67 -33.85
N PHE A 293 -1.43 -5.98 -32.60
CA PHE A 293 -2.38 -5.95 -31.50
C PHE A 293 -2.42 -4.58 -30.84
N ILE A 294 -3.61 -4.20 -30.40
CA ILE A 294 -3.91 -2.97 -29.66
C ILE A 294 -4.58 -3.36 -28.35
N SER A 295 -4.22 -2.70 -27.27
CA SER A 295 -4.97 -2.73 -26.02
C SER A 295 -5.36 -1.32 -25.60
N ILE A 296 -6.55 -1.20 -25.04
CA ILE A 296 -7.10 0.07 -24.55
C ILE A 296 -7.07 0.03 -23.03
N ASN A 297 -6.29 0.94 -22.44
CA ASN A 297 -6.10 1.06 -20.99
C ASN A 297 -7.14 1.98 -20.34
N SER A 298 -8.37 1.93 -20.83
CA SER A 298 -9.54 2.55 -20.22
C SER A 298 -10.74 1.64 -20.40
N MET A 299 -11.83 1.91 -19.69
CA MET A 299 -13.11 1.34 -20.06
C MET A 299 -13.48 1.87 -21.44
N PHE A 300 -13.94 0.99 -22.33
CA PHE A 300 -14.11 1.35 -23.73
C PHE A 300 -15.59 1.25 -24.13
N SER A 301 -16.24 2.40 -24.09
CA SER A 301 -17.67 2.57 -24.40
C SER A 301 -17.88 2.73 -25.90
N THR A 302 -18.85 1.99 -26.44
CA THR A 302 -19.17 1.89 -27.87
C THR A 302 -20.68 1.80 -28.05
N SER A 303 -21.18 1.87 -29.28
CA SER A 303 -22.60 1.67 -29.61
C SER A 303 -22.76 0.66 -30.74
N GLU A 304 -23.81 -0.14 -30.71
CA GLU A 304 -24.20 -0.97 -31.88
C GLU A 304 -24.69 -0.10 -33.06
N GLN A 305 -25.07 1.16 -32.80
CA GLN A 305 -25.61 2.06 -33.81
C GLN A 305 -24.52 3.00 -34.34
N ARG A 306 -24.12 2.79 -35.60
CA ARG A 306 -23.13 3.64 -36.29
C ARG A 306 -23.53 5.11 -36.33
N THR A 307 -24.82 5.39 -36.51
CA THR A 307 -25.36 6.76 -36.53
C THR A 307 -25.20 7.46 -35.18
N THR A 308 -25.45 6.75 -34.08
CA THR A 308 -25.28 7.25 -32.71
C THR A 308 -23.80 7.55 -32.43
N ALA A 309 -22.89 6.66 -32.83
CA ALA A 309 -21.46 6.91 -32.72
C ALA A 309 -21.01 8.15 -33.50
N LEU A 310 -21.53 8.38 -34.71
CA LEU A 310 -21.20 9.55 -35.52
C LEU A 310 -21.81 10.86 -35.00
N PHE A 311 -23.00 10.79 -34.40
CA PHE A 311 -23.64 11.94 -33.76
C PHE A 311 -22.72 12.59 -32.72
N TYR A 312 -22.01 11.77 -31.93
CA TYR A 312 -21.06 12.24 -30.92
C TYR A 312 -19.84 12.99 -31.47
N LEU A 313 -19.57 12.89 -32.77
CA LEU A 313 -18.45 13.56 -33.42
C LEU A 313 -18.82 14.97 -33.93
N GLY A 314 -20.11 15.34 -33.93
CA GLY A 314 -20.63 16.69 -34.24
C GLY A 314 -20.23 17.30 -35.59
N ASP A 315 -20.62 18.58 -35.79
CA ASP A 315 -20.21 19.45 -36.92
C ASP A 315 -18.82 20.10 -36.68
N ILE A 316 -17.91 19.35 -36.06
CA ILE A 316 -16.63 19.88 -35.62
C ILE A 316 -15.71 20.03 -36.84
N THR A 317 -15.29 21.27 -37.09
CA THR A 317 -14.19 21.54 -38.02
C THR A 317 -12.89 21.02 -37.41
N THR A 318 -12.13 20.23 -38.18
CA THR A 318 -10.82 19.70 -37.78
C THR A 318 -9.96 20.82 -37.17
N GLN A 319 -9.50 20.61 -35.94
CA GLN A 319 -8.49 21.50 -35.35
C GLN A 319 -7.16 21.29 -36.09
N ILE A 320 -6.24 22.26 -36.01
CA ILE A 320 -4.99 22.26 -36.80
C ILE A 320 -4.15 20.98 -36.62
N ASP A 321 -4.28 20.29 -35.47
CA ASP A 321 -3.44 19.13 -35.10
C ASP A 321 -4.24 17.84 -34.78
N SER A 322 -5.52 17.73 -35.19
CA SER A 322 -6.35 16.55 -34.90
C SER A 322 -7.27 16.13 -36.05
N GLU A 323 -7.55 14.83 -36.09
CA GLU A 323 -8.32 14.16 -37.14
C GLU A 323 -9.56 13.47 -36.58
N ARG A 324 -10.60 13.39 -37.42
CA ARG A 324 -11.87 12.72 -37.11
C ARG A 324 -11.72 11.22 -37.31
N VAL A 325 -11.94 10.42 -36.27
CA VAL A 325 -11.77 8.96 -36.30
C VAL A 325 -13.06 8.24 -35.90
N LEU A 326 -13.37 7.16 -36.62
CA LEU A 326 -14.41 6.18 -36.29
C LEU A 326 -13.78 4.80 -36.13
N PHE A 327 -13.90 4.21 -34.96
CA PHE A 327 -13.59 2.81 -34.71
C PHE A 327 -14.77 1.93 -35.14
N GLU A 328 -14.50 0.93 -35.97
CA GLU A 328 -15.43 -0.15 -36.36
C GLU A 328 -14.88 -1.46 -35.81
N ILE A 329 -15.65 -2.12 -34.93
CA ILE A 329 -15.15 -3.21 -34.10
C ILE A 329 -16.06 -4.42 -34.26
N ASP A 330 -15.47 -5.53 -34.69
CA ASP A 330 -16.13 -6.83 -34.69
C ASP A 330 -15.79 -7.56 -33.38
N ALA A 331 -16.80 -7.88 -32.57
CA ALA A 331 -16.63 -8.45 -31.24
C ALA A 331 -17.47 -9.73 -31.07
N ASP A 332 -16.81 -10.89 -30.93
CA ASP A 332 -17.48 -12.17 -30.66
C ASP A 332 -17.30 -12.58 -29.19
N SER A 333 -18.40 -12.60 -28.45
CA SER A 333 -18.42 -12.94 -27.04
C SER A 333 -18.13 -14.41 -26.75
N LYS A 334 -18.27 -15.31 -27.73
CA LYS A 334 -17.89 -16.73 -27.59
C LYS A 334 -16.38 -16.93 -27.57
N MET A 335 -15.63 -15.93 -28.05
CA MET A 335 -14.19 -15.99 -28.19
C MET A 335 -13.44 -15.37 -27.01
N VAL A 336 -14.12 -14.79 -26.02
CA VAL A 336 -13.44 -14.10 -24.90
C VAL A 336 -13.92 -14.64 -23.57
N THR A 337 -12.97 -15.11 -22.75
CA THR A 337 -13.22 -15.74 -21.45
C THR A 337 -12.69 -14.91 -20.28
N THR A 338 -11.70 -14.05 -20.51
CA THR A 338 -11.00 -13.32 -19.44
C THR A 338 -11.44 -11.87 -19.26
N LYS A 339 -11.91 -11.19 -20.32
CA LYS A 339 -12.34 -9.78 -20.29
C LYS A 339 -13.75 -9.62 -20.87
N PRO A 340 -14.79 -9.50 -20.03
CA PRO A 340 -16.16 -9.44 -20.51
C PRO A 340 -16.47 -8.12 -21.23
N PHE A 341 -17.47 -8.16 -22.10
CA PHE A 341 -18.11 -7.00 -22.68
C PHE A 341 -19.60 -7.30 -22.86
N ALA A 342 -20.42 -6.27 -22.68
CA ALA A 342 -21.87 -6.43 -22.72
C ALA A 342 -22.54 -5.17 -23.22
N ASP A 343 -23.74 -5.34 -23.80
CA ASP A 343 -24.73 -4.28 -23.87
C ASP A 343 -25.19 -3.97 -22.44
N ILE A 344 -24.96 -2.74 -22.00
CA ILE A 344 -25.26 -2.30 -20.63
C ILE A 344 -26.54 -1.49 -20.55
N SER A 345 -27.34 -1.40 -21.61
CA SER A 345 -28.55 -0.56 -21.68
C SER A 345 -29.52 -0.82 -20.54
N GLN A 346 -29.69 -2.09 -20.13
CA GLN A 346 -30.57 -2.47 -19.02
C GLN A 346 -30.08 -2.01 -17.64
N HIS A 347 -28.79 -1.72 -17.52
CA HIS A 347 -28.13 -1.27 -16.30
C HIS A 347 -27.72 0.20 -16.36
N SER A 348 -27.81 0.83 -17.53
CA SER A 348 -27.39 2.20 -17.77
C SER A 348 -28.37 3.21 -17.17
N HIS A 349 -27.85 4.37 -16.76
CA HIS A 349 -28.65 5.56 -16.50
C HIS A 349 -29.32 6.10 -17.78
N PHE A 350 -28.73 5.81 -18.94
CA PHE A 350 -29.21 6.17 -20.27
C PHE A 350 -29.52 4.89 -21.08
N PRO A 351 -30.66 4.23 -20.84
CA PRO A 351 -30.98 2.95 -21.47
C PRO A 351 -31.19 3.05 -22.99
N GLU A 352 -31.46 4.25 -23.53
CA GLU A 352 -31.70 4.46 -24.95
C GLU A 352 -30.41 4.51 -25.80
N ASP A 353 -29.24 4.65 -25.16
CA ASP A 353 -27.97 4.85 -25.87
C ASP A 353 -27.42 3.56 -26.52
N SER A 354 -28.03 2.40 -26.26
CA SER A 354 -27.58 1.10 -26.79
C SER A 354 -26.08 0.88 -26.56
N GLU A 355 -25.62 1.24 -25.35
CA GLU A 355 -24.21 1.30 -25.02
C GLU A 355 -23.64 -0.10 -24.81
N VAL A 356 -22.56 -0.41 -25.54
CA VAL A 356 -21.77 -1.62 -25.34
C VAL A 356 -20.44 -1.24 -24.70
N LEU A 357 -20.19 -1.79 -23.52
CA LEU A 357 -19.01 -1.48 -22.71
C LEU A 357 -18.03 -2.65 -22.70
N PHE A 358 -16.79 -2.39 -23.12
CA PHE A 358 -15.69 -3.33 -23.00
C PHE A 358 -14.90 -3.09 -21.71
N MET A 359 -14.55 -4.18 -21.04
CA MET A 359 -13.69 -4.14 -19.87
C MET A 359 -12.32 -3.57 -20.22
N ILE A 360 -11.74 -2.79 -19.30
CA ILE A 360 -10.35 -2.34 -19.42
C ILE A 360 -9.41 -3.52 -19.68
N GLY A 361 -8.46 -3.31 -20.59
CA GLY A 361 -7.51 -4.33 -20.99
C GLY A 361 -8.05 -5.30 -22.04
N SER A 362 -9.18 -4.99 -22.68
CA SER A 362 -9.58 -5.70 -23.90
C SER A 362 -8.50 -5.52 -24.99
N ILE A 363 -8.30 -6.57 -25.78
CA ILE A 363 -7.25 -6.64 -26.82
C ILE A 363 -7.92 -6.80 -28.17
N PHE A 364 -7.46 -6.00 -29.14
CA PHE A 364 -8.00 -5.96 -30.48
C PHE A 364 -6.89 -6.13 -31.50
N ARG A 365 -7.16 -6.81 -32.60
CA ARG A 365 -6.29 -6.83 -33.78
C ARG A 365 -6.64 -5.65 -34.67
N LEU A 366 -5.66 -4.83 -35.00
CA LEU A 366 -5.83 -3.73 -35.95
C LEU A 366 -5.85 -4.30 -37.38
N ASN A 367 -7.00 -4.25 -38.04
CA ASN A 367 -7.17 -4.89 -39.35
C ASN A 367 -6.85 -3.95 -40.50
N ASN A 368 -7.36 -2.72 -40.45
CA ASN A 368 -7.23 -1.75 -41.53
C ASN A 368 -7.53 -0.33 -41.04
N ILE A 369 -6.94 0.67 -41.71
CA ILE A 369 -7.27 2.08 -41.52
C ILE A 369 -7.46 2.71 -42.90
N ASN A 370 -8.63 3.30 -43.16
CA ASN A 370 -8.90 4.02 -44.40
C ASN A 370 -9.63 5.34 -44.12
N ARG A 371 -9.66 6.25 -45.09
CA ARG A 371 -10.40 7.51 -44.99
C ARG A 371 -11.62 7.45 -45.87
N ASN A 372 -12.79 7.84 -45.35
CA ASN A 372 -14.02 7.91 -46.12
C ASN A 372 -14.19 9.28 -46.82
N ASP A 373 -15.25 9.40 -47.62
CA ASP A 373 -15.57 10.61 -48.38
C ASP A 373 -15.89 11.82 -47.49
N ASP A 374 -16.35 11.58 -46.25
CA ASP A 374 -16.64 12.61 -45.24
C ASP A 374 -15.39 13.06 -44.46
N GLN A 375 -14.19 12.72 -44.96
CA GLN A 375 -12.88 12.98 -44.36
C GLN A 375 -12.65 12.31 -42.99
N ILE A 376 -13.46 11.32 -42.61
CA ILE A 376 -13.34 10.56 -41.38
C ILE A 376 -12.44 9.35 -41.61
N TRP A 377 -11.46 9.16 -40.75
CA TRP A 377 -10.61 7.95 -40.72
C TRP A 377 -11.35 6.81 -40.03
N ILE A 378 -11.59 5.72 -40.75
CA ILE A 378 -12.21 4.50 -40.23
C ILE A 378 -11.11 3.54 -39.83
N ILE A 379 -11.09 3.16 -38.55
CA ILE A 379 -10.15 2.20 -37.96
C ILE A 379 -10.92 0.91 -37.69
N LYS A 380 -10.61 -0.13 -38.47
CA LYS A 380 -11.24 -1.44 -38.36
C LYS A 380 -10.43 -2.34 -37.46
N MET A 381 -11.06 -2.94 -36.47
CA MET A 381 -10.41 -3.88 -35.55
C MET A 381 -11.32 -5.05 -35.17
N THR A 382 -10.72 -6.14 -34.70
CA THR A 382 -11.47 -7.32 -34.22
C THR A 382 -11.03 -7.65 -32.80
N LEU A 383 -11.98 -7.93 -31.92
CA LEU A 383 -11.69 -8.40 -30.56
C LEU A 383 -10.97 -9.75 -30.60
N CYS A 384 -9.81 -9.84 -29.96
CA CYS A 384 -8.98 -11.04 -29.96
C CYS A 384 -9.46 -12.08 -28.95
N ASN A 385 -9.22 -13.36 -29.27
CA ASN A 385 -9.44 -14.49 -28.36
C ASN A 385 -8.25 -14.68 -27.41
N ASP A 386 -8.52 -14.99 -26.15
CA ASP A 386 -7.52 -15.37 -25.14
C ASP A 386 -6.67 -16.60 -25.56
N ASP A 387 -7.22 -17.48 -26.39
CA ASP A 387 -6.58 -18.70 -26.90
C ASP A 387 -5.83 -18.53 -28.23
N GLU A 388 -5.81 -17.32 -28.80
CA GLU A 388 -5.04 -17.03 -30.00
C GLU A 388 -3.57 -17.34 -29.74
N HIS A 389 -2.98 -18.25 -30.53
CA HIS A 389 -1.69 -18.88 -30.23
C HIS A 389 -0.56 -17.86 -29.93
N ASP A 390 -0.56 -16.74 -30.63
CA ASP A 390 0.46 -15.69 -30.48
C ASP A 390 0.25 -14.87 -29.21
N LEU A 391 -1.01 -14.63 -28.82
CA LEU A 391 -1.36 -13.94 -27.58
C LEU A 391 -1.20 -14.86 -26.36
N LYS A 392 -1.58 -16.13 -26.48
CA LYS A 392 -1.46 -17.16 -25.45
C LYS A 392 -0.03 -17.34 -24.99
N ARG A 393 0.95 -17.30 -25.90
CA ARG A 393 2.38 -17.36 -25.54
C ARG A 393 2.81 -16.17 -24.70
N VAL A 394 2.42 -14.96 -25.07
CA VAL A 394 2.74 -13.73 -24.33
C VAL A 394 2.07 -13.78 -22.94
N LEU A 395 0.77 -14.08 -22.88
CA LEU A 395 0.02 -14.19 -21.62
C LEU A 395 0.53 -15.33 -20.72
N MET A 396 0.92 -16.48 -21.27
CA MET A 396 1.52 -17.58 -20.50
C MET A 396 2.90 -17.21 -19.95
N HIS A 397 3.75 -16.57 -20.75
CA HIS A 397 5.04 -16.09 -20.29
C HIS A 397 4.87 -15.06 -19.16
N MET A 398 3.87 -14.18 -19.27
CA MET A 398 3.49 -13.22 -18.23
C MET A 398 3.02 -13.92 -16.95
N LYS A 399 2.12 -14.91 -17.04
CA LYS A 399 1.65 -15.69 -15.89
C LYS A 399 2.78 -16.47 -15.21
N GLN A 400 3.67 -17.09 -15.99
CA GLN A 400 4.85 -17.81 -15.48
C GLN A 400 5.85 -16.89 -14.77
N GLN A 401 5.91 -15.61 -15.14
CA GLN A 401 6.73 -14.62 -14.46
C GLN A 401 6.15 -14.12 -13.13
N ILE A 402 4.87 -14.40 -12.84
CA ILE A 402 4.14 -13.92 -11.65
C ILE A 402 3.97 -15.02 -10.61
N LYS A 403 4.03 -16.30 -11.00
CA LYS A 403 4.08 -17.55 -10.19
C LYS A 403 3.07 -17.72 -9.02
N SER A 404 2.33 -16.71 -8.54
CA SER A 404 1.44 -16.88 -7.39
C SER A 404 -0.03 -17.02 -7.80
N GLU A 405 -0.70 -18.07 -7.30
CA GLU A 405 -2.15 -18.24 -7.42
C GLU A 405 -2.93 -17.24 -6.54
N GLU A 406 -2.34 -16.82 -5.41
CA GLU A 406 -2.88 -15.72 -4.60
C GLU A 406 -2.36 -14.37 -5.10
N THR A 407 -3.28 -13.49 -5.50
CA THR A 407 -2.97 -12.09 -5.74
C THR A 407 -3.23 -11.28 -4.49
N ASN A 408 -2.15 -10.79 -3.88
CA ASN A 408 -2.20 -9.90 -2.72
C ASN A 408 -1.35 -8.64 -2.99
N LEU A 409 -1.39 -7.69 -2.06
CA LEU A 409 -0.68 -6.42 -2.16
C LEU A 409 0.85 -6.59 -2.34
N ARG A 410 1.42 -7.74 -1.94
CA ARG A 410 2.84 -8.08 -2.15
C ARG A 410 3.10 -8.43 -3.61
N THR A 411 2.24 -9.21 -4.27
CA THR A 411 2.33 -9.47 -5.70
C THR A 411 2.20 -8.17 -6.50
N LEU A 412 1.31 -7.26 -6.10
CA LEU A 412 1.22 -5.91 -6.70
C LEU A 412 2.53 -5.12 -6.55
N GLY A 413 3.17 -5.14 -5.37
CA GLY A 413 4.48 -4.51 -5.16
C GLY A 413 5.59 -5.09 -6.04
N LYS A 414 5.64 -6.42 -6.20
CA LYS A 414 6.59 -7.12 -7.11
C LYS A 414 6.33 -6.85 -8.60
N LEU A 415 5.13 -6.40 -8.95
CA LEU A 415 4.79 -6.02 -10.31
C LEU A 415 5.21 -4.59 -10.60
N LEU A 416 4.92 -3.68 -9.67
CA LEU A 416 5.37 -2.30 -9.71
C LEU A 416 6.91 -2.18 -9.83
N TRP A 417 7.66 -3.15 -9.28
CA TRP A 417 9.10 -3.37 -9.49
C TRP A 417 9.56 -3.47 -10.95
N LYS A 418 8.87 -4.29 -11.75
CA LYS A 418 9.28 -4.65 -13.11
C LYS A 418 8.98 -3.56 -14.14
N MET A 419 8.29 -2.50 -13.72
CA MET A 419 7.70 -1.51 -14.60
C MET A 419 8.46 -0.19 -14.70
N GLU A 420 9.59 -0.04 -14.01
CA GLU A 420 10.41 1.19 -14.03
C GLU A 420 9.55 2.45 -13.84
N LEU A 421 9.02 2.62 -12.62
CA LEU A 421 8.26 3.80 -12.20
C LEU A 421 8.97 5.12 -12.62
N PRO A 422 8.22 6.18 -12.96
CA PRO A 422 8.78 7.42 -13.50
C PRO A 422 9.90 7.96 -12.60
N SER A 423 11.06 8.27 -13.20
CA SER A 423 12.27 8.70 -12.49
C SER A 423 12.13 10.02 -11.71
N ASN A 424 11.02 10.74 -11.89
CA ASN A 424 10.79 12.05 -11.28
C ASN A 424 10.01 11.98 -9.95
N ASP A 425 9.61 10.79 -9.44
CA ASP A 425 8.92 10.67 -8.15
C ASP A 425 9.91 10.88 -6.98
N PRO A 426 9.78 11.95 -6.18
CA PRO A 426 10.74 12.27 -5.11
C PRO A 426 10.69 11.29 -3.93
N LEU A 427 9.68 10.43 -3.85
CA LEU A 427 9.53 9.39 -2.81
C LEU A 427 9.88 7.98 -3.32
N LEU A 428 10.44 7.88 -4.53
CA LEU A 428 10.81 6.60 -5.14
C LEU A 428 11.97 5.92 -4.39
N SER A 429 12.94 6.69 -3.89
CA SER A 429 14.00 6.23 -2.98
C SER A 429 13.41 5.52 -1.75
N ASP A 430 12.42 6.16 -1.17
CA ASP A 430 11.69 5.71 0.01
C ASP A 430 10.90 4.42 -0.28
N LEU A 431 10.21 4.34 -1.41
CA LEU A 431 9.53 3.12 -1.84
C LEU A 431 10.51 1.96 -2.10
N TYR A 432 11.69 2.23 -2.68
CA TYR A 432 12.73 1.22 -2.93
C TYR A 432 13.29 0.66 -1.63
N GLU A 433 13.44 1.51 -0.61
CA GLU A 433 13.83 1.10 0.73
C GLU A 433 12.77 0.20 1.37
N ASP A 434 11.49 0.60 1.36
CA ASP A 434 10.40 -0.18 1.97
C ASP A 434 10.15 -1.51 1.25
N LEU A 435 10.28 -1.55 -0.07
CA LEU A 435 10.14 -2.79 -0.85
C LEU A 435 11.37 -3.69 -0.73
N GLY A 436 12.56 -3.11 -0.58
CA GLY A 436 13.77 -3.84 -0.20
C GLY A 436 13.63 -4.49 1.17
N GLU A 437 13.13 -3.74 2.15
CA GLU A 437 12.86 -4.25 3.49
C GLU A 437 11.77 -5.33 3.47
N LEU A 438 10.65 -5.10 2.77
CA LEU A 438 9.55 -6.07 2.67
C LEU A 438 9.96 -7.36 1.96
N THR A 439 10.73 -7.29 0.88
CA THR A 439 11.23 -8.49 0.19
C THR A 439 12.26 -9.24 1.03
N SER A 440 13.07 -8.51 1.81
CA SER A 440 13.96 -9.09 2.83
C SER A 440 13.18 -9.81 3.93
N GLN A 441 12.13 -9.18 4.46
CA GLN A 441 11.23 -9.72 5.49
C GLN A 441 10.46 -10.96 5.02
N THR A 442 10.43 -11.21 3.72
CA THR A 442 9.66 -12.31 3.10
C THR A 442 10.56 -13.39 2.49
N GLY A 443 11.87 -13.32 2.75
CA GLY A 443 12.86 -14.31 2.35
C GLY A 443 13.33 -14.22 0.89
N ASP A 444 12.90 -13.20 0.13
CA ASP A 444 13.29 -12.97 -1.26
C ASP A 444 14.52 -12.05 -1.33
N TYR A 445 15.65 -12.57 -0.82
CA TYR A 445 16.88 -11.79 -0.60
C TYR A 445 17.50 -11.28 -1.89
N ASP A 446 17.42 -12.05 -2.99
CA ASP A 446 17.89 -11.61 -4.30
C ASP A 446 17.12 -10.37 -4.75
N MET A 447 15.81 -10.35 -4.52
CA MET A 447 14.96 -9.20 -4.82
C MET A 447 15.27 -8.02 -3.90
N SER A 448 15.46 -8.26 -2.59
CA SER A 448 15.88 -7.23 -1.64
C SER A 448 17.19 -6.56 -2.06
N VAL A 449 18.18 -7.35 -2.48
CA VAL A 449 19.46 -6.82 -2.98
C VAL A 449 19.26 -6.02 -4.25
N GLN A 450 18.38 -6.45 -5.15
CA GLN A 450 18.06 -5.67 -6.34
C GLN A 450 17.39 -4.33 -5.98
N TRP A 451 16.46 -4.30 -5.02
CA TRP A 451 15.83 -3.06 -4.52
C TRP A 451 16.85 -2.09 -3.94
N HIS A 452 17.76 -2.57 -3.09
CA HIS A 452 18.82 -1.74 -2.51
C HIS A 452 19.83 -1.25 -3.56
N LYS A 453 20.11 -2.04 -4.61
CA LYS A 453 20.93 -1.60 -5.74
C LYS A 453 20.26 -0.48 -6.55
N LYS A 454 18.96 -0.59 -6.82
CA LYS A 454 18.21 0.49 -7.49
C LYS A 454 18.13 1.75 -6.63
N LEU A 455 17.96 1.61 -5.32
CA LEU A 455 18.05 2.72 -4.37
C LEU A 455 19.39 3.46 -4.47
N LEU A 456 20.50 2.72 -4.54
CA LEU A 456 21.84 3.29 -4.71
C LEU A 456 21.97 4.04 -6.04
N ILE A 457 21.60 3.42 -7.16
CA ILE A 457 21.65 4.05 -8.50
C ILE A 457 20.78 5.31 -8.55
N PHE A 458 19.55 5.24 -8.02
CA PHE A 458 18.65 6.40 -7.98
C PHE A 458 19.22 7.56 -7.15
N LYS A 459 19.86 7.28 -6.01
CA LYS A 459 20.53 8.29 -5.17
C LYS A 459 21.78 8.89 -5.85
N GLU A 460 22.48 8.11 -6.67
CA GLU A 460 23.62 8.59 -7.48
C GLU A 460 23.17 9.50 -8.63
N GLU A 461 22.07 9.16 -9.31
CA GLU A 461 21.50 9.93 -10.43
C GLU A 461 20.72 11.16 -9.95
N ASN A 462 20.18 11.14 -8.73
CA ASN A 462 19.38 12.22 -8.13
C ASN A 462 19.94 12.66 -6.76
N PRO A 463 21.14 13.29 -6.70
CA PRO A 463 21.82 13.61 -5.44
C PRO A 463 21.09 14.65 -4.56
N LEU A 464 20.08 15.35 -5.09
CA LEU A 464 19.20 16.26 -4.34
C LEU A 464 17.97 15.54 -3.73
N ALA A 465 17.73 14.27 -4.05
CA ALA A 465 16.67 13.45 -3.47
C ALA A 465 17.10 12.92 -2.10
N THR A 466 17.30 13.80 -1.12
CA THR A 466 17.56 13.41 0.28
C THR A 466 16.27 13.30 1.08
N ASN A 467 16.14 12.22 1.88
CA ASN A 467 15.12 11.94 2.90
C ASN A 467 14.25 13.14 3.29
N VAL A 468 13.15 13.38 2.56
CA VAL A 468 12.17 14.41 2.91
C VAL A 468 11.26 13.86 4.01
N SER A 469 11.80 13.82 5.22
CA SER A 469 10.98 13.93 6.42
C SER A 469 10.58 15.39 6.56
N THR A 470 9.42 15.78 6.03
CA THR A 470 8.48 16.74 6.66
C THR A 470 7.28 17.04 5.77
N ASN A 471 6.08 16.78 6.33
CA ASN A 471 4.82 17.52 6.19
C ASN A 471 4.42 18.21 4.88
N LYS A 472 3.19 17.84 4.47
CA LYS A 472 2.21 18.51 3.60
C LYS A 472 2.41 18.37 2.08
N THR A 473 1.40 17.71 1.49
CA THR A 473 0.94 17.83 0.10
C THR A 473 1.91 17.46 -1.03
N ASN A 474 2.42 16.22 -1.04
CA ASN A 474 2.64 15.51 -2.29
C ASN A 474 2.02 14.10 -2.15
N ASP A 475 0.99 13.81 -2.95
CA ASP A 475 0.39 12.47 -3.10
C ASP A 475 1.15 11.74 -4.19
N SER A 476 2.28 11.13 -3.82
CA SER A 476 3.01 10.28 -4.75
C SER A 476 2.56 8.81 -4.61
N ILE A 477 2.65 8.09 -5.72
CA ILE A 477 2.35 6.65 -5.81
C ILE A 477 3.15 5.88 -4.74
N SER A 478 4.39 6.31 -4.49
CA SER A 478 5.26 5.79 -3.45
C SER A 478 4.71 5.95 -2.03
N LYS A 479 4.18 7.13 -1.67
CA LYS A 479 3.52 7.37 -0.36
C LYS A 479 2.29 6.49 -0.17
N PHE A 480 1.50 6.31 -1.22
CA PHE A 480 0.29 5.51 -1.21
C PHE A 480 0.58 4.01 -1.05
N ILE A 481 1.50 3.46 -1.86
CA ILE A 481 1.92 2.05 -1.75
C ILE A 481 2.50 1.79 -0.36
N ARG A 482 3.33 2.71 0.16
CA ARG A 482 3.81 2.66 1.54
C ARG A 482 2.64 2.59 2.54
N GLN A 483 1.69 3.51 2.50
CA GLN A 483 0.53 3.51 3.42
C GLN A 483 -0.30 2.21 3.38
N LYS A 484 -0.49 1.61 2.20
CA LYS A 484 -1.24 0.34 2.04
C LYS A 484 -0.43 -0.90 2.40
N LEU A 485 0.89 -0.89 2.16
CA LEU A 485 1.82 -1.90 2.69
C LEU A 485 1.88 -1.84 4.22
N PHE A 486 1.85 -0.65 4.82
CA PHE A 486 1.71 -0.47 6.27
C PHE A 486 0.33 -0.93 6.79
N ALA A 487 -0.74 -0.89 6.00
CA ALA A 487 -2.07 -1.37 6.40
C ALA A 487 -2.19 -2.91 6.40
N LEU A 488 -1.38 -3.62 5.60
CA LEU A 488 -1.24 -5.08 5.67
C LEU A 488 -0.52 -5.56 6.95
N LYS A 489 0.22 -4.67 7.63
CA LYS A 489 0.80 -4.95 8.95
C LYS A 489 -0.26 -4.96 10.06
N LYS A 490 -1.52 -4.54 9.78
CA LYS A 490 -2.64 -4.63 10.74
C LYS A 490 -3.53 -5.86 10.50
N PRO A 491 -3.95 -6.59 11.55
CA PRO A 491 -4.84 -7.74 11.42
C PRO A 491 -6.26 -7.32 11.03
N GLN A 492 -6.78 -7.86 9.93
CA GLN A 492 -8.21 -7.83 9.64
C GLN A 492 -8.93 -8.93 10.43
N GLN A 493 -9.92 -8.54 11.23
CA GLN A 493 -10.88 -9.46 11.86
C GLN A 493 -11.70 -10.17 10.77
N LEU A 494 -11.53 -11.47 10.61
CA LEU A 494 -12.35 -12.30 9.73
C LEU A 494 -13.48 -12.97 10.51
N THR A 495 -14.71 -12.60 10.17
CA THR A 495 -15.94 -13.28 10.53
C THR A 495 -16.01 -14.65 9.86
N SER A 496 -16.33 -15.68 10.64
CA SER A 496 -16.47 -17.08 10.26
C SER A 496 -17.60 -17.35 9.25
N ASN A 497 -17.35 -18.17 8.22
CA ASN A 497 -18.26 -19.26 7.85
C ASN A 497 -17.56 -20.38 7.04
N PRO A 498 -17.99 -21.66 7.17
CA PRO A 498 -17.26 -22.84 6.73
C PRO A 498 -17.78 -23.42 5.39
N ASN A 499 -16.90 -24.01 4.57
CA ASN A 499 -17.06 -25.34 3.96
C ASN A 499 -16.06 -25.64 2.82
N ILE A 500 -15.31 -26.73 3.01
CA ILE A 500 -15.04 -27.88 2.09
C ILE A 500 -13.90 -27.81 1.03
N ASN A 501 -12.86 -28.60 1.36
CA ASN A 501 -12.11 -29.65 0.62
C ASN A 501 -11.23 -29.40 -0.63
N ASN A 502 -9.93 -29.65 -0.41
CA ASN A 502 -8.83 -30.22 -1.20
C ASN A 502 -9.08 -30.76 -2.62
N THR A 503 -8.14 -30.50 -3.55
CA THR A 503 -7.08 -31.46 -3.98
C THR A 503 -5.94 -30.81 -4.79
N ASN A 504 -4.70 -31.01 -4.31
CA ASN A 504 -3.31 -31.04 -4.84
C ASN A 504 -2.93 -30.52 -6.26
N ASP A 505 -1.88 -29.68 -6.34
CA ASP A 505 -0.52 -30.11 -6.76
C ASP A 505 0.61 -29.08 -6.44
N SER A 506 1.43 -29.46 -5.44
CA SER A 506 2.88 -29.27 -5.21
C SER A 506 3.64 -27.93 -5.36
N ILE A 507 4.05 -27.44 -4.17
CA ILE A 507 5.34 -26.85 -3.75
C ILE A 507 5.60 -25.38 -4.11
N ASP A 508 5.20 -24.47 -3.21
CA ASP A 508 6.03 -23.36 -2.70
C ASP A 508 5.32 -22.62 -1.55
N HIS A 509 6.08 -22.33 -0.49
CA HIS A 509 5.75 -21.54 0.72
C HIS A 509 5.09 -22.27 1.90
N ILE A 510 5.65 -22.00 3.10
CA ILE A 510 5.21 -22.49 4.40
C ILE A 510 3.72 -22.26 4.55
N ASN A 511 2.99 -23.37 4.50
CA ASN A 511 1.56 -23.50 4.63
C ASN A 511 1.08 -22.98 5.99
N ILE A 512 -0.22 -22.71 6.09
CA ILE A 512 -1.00 -22.12 7.20
C ILE A 512 -0.92 -22.92 8.53
N ASN A 513 -0.06 -23.94 8.62
CA ASN A 513 0.27 -24.72 9.82
C ASN A 513 1.78 -24.98 9.89
N THR A 514 2.59 -23.97 10.24
CA THR A 514 4.00 -24.23 10.58
C THR A 514 4.07 -25.23 11.73
N LYS A 515 4.53 -26.43 11.42
CA LYS A 515 4.81 -27.47 12.40
C LYS A 515 6.31 -27.65 12.47
N TRP A 516 6.82 -27.80 13.67
CA TRP A 516 8.22 -28.18 13.88
C TRP A 516 8.31 -29.70 13.97
N LYS A 517 9.45 -30.23 13.53
CA LYS A 517 9.84 -31.60 13.83
C LYS A 517 9.72 -31.77 15.33
N GLN A 518 9.02 -32.80 15.75
CA GLN A 518 8.80 -33.05 17.18
C GLN A 518 10.10 -33.40 17.91
N HIS A 519 11.14 -33.82 17.20
CA HIS A 519 12.45 -34.09 17.78
C HIS A 519 13.29 -32.81 17.86
N GLY A 520 13.45 -32.27 19.07
CA GLY A 520 14.34 -31.14 19.33
C GLY A 520 15.80 -31.56 19.47
N ILE A 521 16.71 -30.76 18.92
CA ILE A 521 18.16 -30.98 18.94
C ILE A 521 18.76 -30.15 20.07
N THR A 522 19.50 -30.78 20.98
CA THR A 522 20.26 -30.03 22.00
C THR A 522 21.41 -29.31 21.32
N ILE A 523 21.38 -27.98 21.34
CA ILE A 523 22.41 -27.15 20.70
C ILE A 523 23.38 -26.50 21.70
N ALA A 524 23.00 -26.43 22.97
CA ALA A 524 23.81 -25.91 24.07
C ALA A 524 23.38 -26.54 25.40
N GLY A 525 24.35 -26.78 26.30
CA GLY A 525 24.10 -27.45 27.57
C GLY A 525 23.79 -28.95 27.43
N GLY A 526 22.98 -29.49 28.33
CA GLY A 526 22.59 -30.92 28.34
C GLY A 526 23.67 -31.89 28.82
N ASN A 527 24.76 -31.37 29.41
CA ASN A 527 25.86 -32.16 29.99
C ASN A 527 25.81 -32.17 31.53
N GLY A 528 24.60 -32.09 32.09
CA GLY A 528 24.33 -31.91 33.52
C GLY A 528 24.52 -30.49 34.02
N ASP A 529 23.92 -30.20 35.18
CA ASP A 529 24.12 -28.94 35.91
C ASP A 529 25.59 -28.77 36.32
N GLY A 530 26.14 -27.58 36.05
CA GLY A 530 27.49 -27.25 36.45
C GLY A 530 28.02 -25.98 35.80
N ASN A 531 29.31 -25.72 36.03
CA ASN A 531 29.98 -24.47 35.67
C ASN A 531 31.03 -24.61 34.55
N GLN A 532 31.19 -25.82 34.00
CA GLN A 532 32.05 -26.05 32.82
C GLN A 532 31.51 -25.31 31.59
N LEU A 533 32.31 -25.14 30.55
CA LEU A 533 31.92 -24.38 29.34
C LEU A 533 30.91 -25.12 28.45
N ASN A 534 30.79 -26.44 28.58
CA ASN A 534 29.75 -27.26 27.96
C ASN A 534 28.51 -27.44 28.87
N GLN A 535 28.48 -26.83 30.06
CA GLN A 535 27.39 -26.96 31.04
C GLN A 535 26.65 -25.63 31.24
N LEU A 536 25.34 -25.74 31.44
CA LEU A 536 24.47 -24.64 31.85
C LEU A 536 23.92 -24.95 33.24
N SER A 537 23.48 -23.91 33.94
CA SER A 537 22.82 -24.03 35.25
C SER A 537 21.63 -23.09 35.28
N LEU A 538 20.43 -23.66 35.29
CA LEU A 538 19.14 -22.98 35.28
C LEU A 538 19.03 -21.89 34.20
N PRO A 539 19.37 -22.17 32.91
CA PRO A 539 19.36 -21.14 31.87
C PRO A 539 17.98 -20.47 31.75
N GLN A 540 17.95 -19.15 31.51
CA GLN A 540 16.70 -18.37 31.54
C GLN A 540 16.34 -17.79 30.17
N GLY A 541 17.03 -16.72 29.77
CA GLY A 541 16.81 -16.02 28.51
C GLY A 541 17.80 -16.44 27.44
N ILE A 542 17.37 -16.28 26.20
CA ILE A 542 18.13 -16.61 25.00
C ILE A 542 17.94 -15.50 23.97
N TYR A 543 19.03 -15.16 23.28
CA TYR A 543 19.00 -14.33 22.08
C TYR A 543 19.72 -15.05 20.95
N VAL A 544 19.06 -15.15 19.81
CA VAL A 544 19.59 -15.76 18.59
C VAL A 544 20.13 -14.63 17.70
N ASP A 545 21.41 -14.69 17.36
CA ASP A 545 22.07 -13.75 16.46
C ASP A 545 22.52 -14.46 15.20
N ASP A 546 21.63 -14.44 14.20
CA ASP A 546 21.84 -15.14 12.93
C ASP A 546 22.99 -14.55 12.11
N ASP A 547 23.26 -13.25 12.24
CA ASP A 547 24.34 -12.58 11.50
C ASP A 547 25.71 -13.18 11.87
N HIS A 548 25.90 -13.53 13.13
CA HIS A 548 27.13 -14.11 13.66
C HIS A 548 27.03 -15.63 13.91
N GLN A 549 25.91 -16.25 13.53
CA GLN A 549 25.61 -17.68 13.75
C GLN A 549 25.89 -18.12 15.19
N THR A 550 25.33 -17.39 16.15
CA THR A 550 25.58 -17.62 17.57
C THR A 550 24.32 -17.39 18.40
N ILE A 551 24.24 -18.04 19.56
CA ILE A 551 23.23 -17.76 20.57
C ILE A 551 23.88 -17.21 21.84
N TYR A 552 23.21 -16.28 22.49
CA TYR A 552 23.57 -15.77 23.80
C TYR A 552 22.59 -16.28 24.84
N ILE A 553 23.11 -16.85 25.92
CA ILE A 553 22.32 -17.53 26.93
C ILE A 553 22.58 -16.88 28.30
N ALA A 554 21.52 -16.47 28.97
CA ALA A 554 21.57 -16.06 30.37
C ALA A 554 21.67 -17.29 31.28
N ASN A 555 22.90 -17.63 31.68
CA ASN A 555 23.20 -18.77 32.53
C ASN A 555 23.07 -18.35 34.01
N TYR A 556 21.81 -18.34 34.46
CA TYR A 556 21.37 -17.75 35.73
C TYR A 556 22.09 -18.32 36.96
N GLY A 557 22.24 -19.64 37.04
CA GLY A 557 22.86 -20.32 38.17
C GLY A 557 24.36 -20.03 38.27
N ASN A 558 25.02 -19.85 37.12
CA ASN A 558 26.45 -19.54 37.04
C ASN A 558 26.77 -18.04 37.01
N HIS A 559 25.76 -17.17 37.09
CA HIS A 559 25.92 -15.70 37.10
C HIS A 559 26.76 -15.16 35.92
N ARG A 560 26.46 -15.65 34.71
CA ARG A 560 27.21 -15.30 33.49
C ARG A 560 26.31 -15.29 32.24
N ILE A 561 26.75 -14.60 31.20
CA ILE A 561 26.23 -14.77 29.84
C ILE A 561 27.21 -15.63 29.06
N VAL A 562 26.67 -16.65 28.39
CA VAL A 562 27.44 -17.57 27.54
C VAL A 562 27.07 -17.32 26.09
N GLU A 563 28.06 -17.05 25.26
CA GLU A 563 27.96 -17.10 23.80
C GLU A 563 28.19 -18.53 23.34
N TRP A 564 27.38 -19.02 22.41
CA TRP A 564 27.49 -20.36 21.88
C TRP A 564 27.31 -20.35 20.36
N LYS A 565 28.43 -20.51 19.64
CA LYS A 565 28.42 -20.55 18.17
C LYS A 565 27.73 -21.82 17.66
N TYR A 566 27.06 -21.72 16.53
CA TYR A 566 26.37 -22.87 15.92
C TYR A 566 27.33 -24.04 15.70
N GLY A 567 26.93 -25.23 16.15
CA GLY A 567 27.74 -26.46 16.06
C GLY A 567 28.90 -26.58 17.07
N ALA A 568 29.14 -25.56 17.91
CA ALA A 568 30.16 -25.64 18.95
C ALA A 568 29.76 -26.63 20.06
N LYS A 569 30.75 -27.29 20.67
CA LYS A 569 30.54 -28.19 21.83
C LYS A 569 30.65 -27.50 23.19
N ASN A 570 31.25 -26.32 23.22
CA ASN A 570 31.47 -25.51 24.42
C ASN A 570 31.08 -24.07 24.10
N GLY A 571 30.48 -23.39 25.06
CA GLY A 571 30.26 -21.95 25.01
C GLY A 571 31.48 -21.15 25.46
N GLN A 572 31.39 -19.84 25.29
CA GLN A 572 32.37 -18.86 25.73
C GLN A 572 31.69 -17.87 26.69
N ILE A 573 32.35 -17.54 27.80
CA ILE A 573 31.85 -16.52 28.72
C ILE A 573 32.11 -15.15 28.09
N VAL A 574 31.05 -14.38 27.86
CA VAL A 574 31.13 -13.04 27.24
C VAL A 574 30.73 -11.91 28.19
N ALA A 575 30.05 -12.23 29.29
CA ALA A 575 29.81 -11.31 30.39
C ALA A 575 29.68 -12.04 31.73
N GLY A 576 30.13 -11.41 32.82
CA GLY A 576 30.14 -12.04 34.15
C GLY A 576 31.17 -13.17 34.28
N GLY A 577 30.85 -14.21 35.07
CA GLY A 577 31.74 -15.34 35.30
C GLY A 577 32.79 -15.13 36.41
N ASN A 578 32.89 -13.92 36.97
CA ASN A 578 33.78 -13.58 38.09
C ASN A 578 33.11 -13.76 39.48
N GLY A 579 32.21 -14.74 39.58
CA GLY A 579 31.38 -15.00 40.75
C GLY A 579 30.17 -14.07 40.87
N LYS A 580 29.25 -14.44 41.78
CA LYS A 580 28.06 -13.66 42.13
C LYS A 580 28.44 -12.34 42.78
N GLY A 581 27.93 -11.22 42.26
CA GLY A 581 28.10 -9.93 42.90
C GLY A 581 27.62 -8.77 42.02
N ASN A 582 27.91 -7.54 42.45
CA ASN A 582 27.43 -6.31 41.81
C ASN A 582 28.53 -5.39 41.27
N ARG A 583 29.79 -5.87 41.30
CA ARG A 583 30.89 -5.17 40.64
C ARG A 583 30.64 -5.07 39.13
N SER A 584 31.43 -4.23 38.46
CA SER A 584 31.32 -4.04 37.01
C SER A 584 31.66 -5.31 36.23
N ASP A 585 32.50 -6.18 36.77
CA ASP A 585 32.91 -7.45 36.17
C ASP A 585 32.02 -8.65 36.60
N GLN A 586 30.99 -8.40 37.41
CA GLN A 586 30.15 -9.43 38.01
C GLN A 586 28.67 -9.27 37.61
N LEU A 587 27.99 -10.41 37.52
CA LEU A 587 26.55 -10.48 37.44
C LEU A 587 26.01 -11.22 38.67
N ASN A 588 24.71 -11.10 38.90
CA ASN A 588 24.00 -11.80 39.93
C ASN A 588 22.66 -12.27 39.37
N HIS A 589 22.61 -13.52 38.93
CA HIS A 589 21.39 -14.16 38.45
C HIS A 589 20.81 -13.43 37.23
N PRO A 590 21.57 -13.31 36.13
CA PRO A 590 21.07 -12.69 34.92
C PRO A 590 19.89 -13.52 34.38
N ILE A 591 18.83 -12.84 33.97
CA ILE A 591 17.63 -13.50 33.45
C ILE A 591 17.54 -13.41 31.94
N ASP A 592 17.85 -12.26 31.37
CA ASP A 592 17.64 -12.02 29.94
C ASP A 592 18.82 -11.25 29.34
N VAL A 593 19.04 -11.44 28.05
CA VAL A 593 20.13 -10.81 27.30
C VAL A 593 19.66 -10.53 25.88
N ILE A 594 20.02 -9.38 25.34
CA ILE A 594 19.83 -9.02 23.93
C ILE A 594 21.10 -8.34 23.38
N ILE A 595 21.24 -8.28 22.07
CA ILE A 595 22.30 -7.50 21.41
C ILE A 595 21.79 -6.11 21.01
N ASP A 596 22.59 -5.10 21.32
CA ASP A 596 22.52 -3.76 20.74
C ASP A 596 23.54 -3.66 19.59
N LYS A 597 23.09 -4.08 18.38
CA LYS A 597 23.95 -4.19 17.19
C LYS A 597 24.62 -2.87 16.83
N LYS A 598 23.93 -1.74 17.07
CA LYS A 598 24.43 -0.40 16.77
C LYS A 598 25.61 0.01 17.64
N ASN A 599 25.63 -0.42 18.90
CA ASN A 599 26.68 -0.09 19.86
C ASN A 599 27.63 -1.29 20.13
N ASP A 600 27.49 -2.39 19.37
CA ASP A 600 28.23 -3.63 19.53
C ASP A 600 28.37 -4.04 21.01
N SER A 601 27.23 -4.20 21.66
CA SER A 601 27.14 -4.43 23.11
C SER A 601 25.99 -5.37 23.47
N LEU A 602 26.17 -6.16 24.52
CA LEU A 602 25.09 -6.91 25.18
C LEU A 602 24.32 -5.97 26.11
N ILE A 603 23.00 -6.09 26.11
CA ILE A 603 22.14 -5.52 27.15
C ILE A 603 21.63 -6.67 28.01
N ILE A 604 21.88 -6.61 29.31
CA ILE A 604 21.70 -7.73 30.22
C ILE A 604 20.79 -7.33 31.37
N CYS A 605 19.75 -8.14 31.62
CA CYS A 605 18.94 -8.03 32.82
C CYS A 605 19.59 -8.77 33.98
N ASP A 606 20.33 -8.01 34.78
CA ASP A 606 21.05 -8.45 35.97
C ASP A 606 20.11 -8.44 37.20
N TYR A 607 19.14 -9.35 37.18
CA TYR A 607 17.99 -9.35 38.08
C TYR A 607 18.37 -9.33 39.56
N GLY A 608 19.31 -10.15 40.00
CA GLY A 608 19.70 -10.23 41.41
C GLY A 608 20.31 -8.93 41.94
N ASN A 609 20.78 -8.05 41.06
CA ASN A 609 21.26 -6.71 41.39
C ASN A 609 20.25 -5.60 41.07
N ARG A 610 19.04 -5.95 40.62
CA ARG A 610 17.94 -5.02 40.32
C ARG A 610 18.33 -3.93 39.32
N ARG A 611 19.06 -4.31 38.26
CA ARG A 611 19.60 -3.40 37.24
C ARG A 611 19.61 -4.00 35.84
N VAL A 612 19.68 -3.12 34.84
CA VAL A 612 20.02 -3.47 33.46
C VAL A 612 21.41 -2.92 33.14
N ILE A 613 22.26 -3.76 32.55
CA ILE A 613 23.65 -3.46 32.23
C ILE A 613 23.82 -3.41 30.71
N ARG A 614 24.67 -2.48 30.24
CA ARG A 614 25.28 -2.55 28.91
C ARG A 614 26.72 -3.05 29.03
N TRP A 615 27.07 -4.08 28.28
CA TRP A 615 28.37 -4.74 28.30
C TRP A 615 28.96 -4.74 26.89
N SER A 616 30.11 -4.09 26.68
CA SER A 616 30.71 -3.96 25.35
C SER A 616 31.29 -5.29 24.85
N CYS A 617 31.02 -5.64 23.58
CA CYS A 617 31.58 -6.84 22.94
C CYS A 617 33.05 -6.66 22.51
N GLN A 618 33.50 -5.43 22.25
CA GLN A 618 34.84 -5.16 21.70
C GLN A 618 35.95 -5.06 22.76
N ASN A 619 35.62 -4.63 24.00
CA ASN A 619 36.61 -4.38 25.07
C ASN A 619 36.08 -4.66 26.49
N GLY A 620 34.91 -5.31 26.65
CA GLY A 620 34.23 -5.39 27.94
C GLY A 620 34.72 -6.53 28.83
N THR A 621 35.61 -6.24 29.79
CA THR A 621 35.68 -7.04 31.04
C THR A 621 34.67 -6.55 32.08
N ASN A 622 33.97 -5.45 31.78
CA ASN A 622 33.15 -4.68 32.71
C ASN A 622 31.88 -4.18 32.01
N GLY A 623 30.75 -4.25 32.70
CA GLY A 623 29.47 -3.70 32.30
C GLY A 623 29.13 -2.40 33.03
N GLY A 624 28.47 -1.47 32.31
CA GLY A 624 27.93 -0.23 32.86
C GLY A 624 26.44 -0.34 33.15
N THR A 625 26.01 0.03 34.35
CA THR A 625 24.58 0.12 34.68
C THR A 625 23.91 1.21 33.86
N ILE A 626 22.90 0.86 33.07
CA ILE A 626 22.10 1.81 32.27
C ILE A 626 20.70 2.05 32.86
N ILE A 627 20.16 1.10 33.62
CA ILE A 627 18.91 1.24 34.38
C ILE A 627 19.09 0.63 35.76
N SER A 628 18.66 1.33 36.81
CA SER A 628 18.74 0.89 38.22
C SER A 628 17.36 0.83 38.88
N ASP A 629 17.24 0.11 40.00
CA ASP A 629 15.99 -0.09 40.76
C ASP A 629 14.86 -0.69 39.91
N ILE A 630 15.20 -1.74 39.17
CA ILE A 630 14.26 -2.49 38.34
C ILE A 630 14.42 -4.00 38.57
N ASP A 631 13.32 -4.67 38.91
CA ASP A 631 13.29 -6.13 39.01
C ASP A 631 13.06 -6.71 37.62
N CYS A 632 14.05 -6.55 36.73
CA CYS A 632 13.92 -6.96 35.34
C CYS A 632 13.68 -8.47 35.21
N ARG A 633 12.67 -8.85 34.41
CA ARG A 633 12.43 -10.23 33.99
C ARG A 633 12.51 -10.45 32.48
N GLY A 634 12.21 -9.44 31.68
CA GLY A 634 12.21 -9.51 30.24
C GLY A 634 12.72 -8.21 29.64
N LEU A 635 13.46 -8.35 28.56
CA LEU A 635 14.21 -7.29 27.92
C LEU A 635 14.03 -7.37 26.41
N THR A 636 13.66 -6.27 25.76
CA THR A 636 13.69 -6.21 24.30
C THR A 636 14.00 -4.79 23.83
N MET A 637 14.45 -4.66 22.58
CA MET A 637 14.81 -3.40 21.98
C MET A 637 14.20 -3.30 20.59
N ASP A 638 13.56 -2.17 20.29
CA ASP A 638 13.02 -1.92 18.95
C ASP A 638 14.12 -1.46 17.98
N ASN A 639 13.79 -1.39 16.69
CA ASN A 639 14.71 -0.98 15.63
C ASN A 639 15.24 0.48 15.79
N ASN A 640 14.58 1.30 16.61
CA ASN A 640 15.04 2.65 16.94
C ASN A 640 16.00 2.68 18.14
N GLY A 641 16.31 1.53 18.73
CA GLY A 641 17.15 1.42 19.93
C GLY A 641 16.44 1.82 21.23
N ASN A 642 15.10 1.83 21.26
CA ASN A 642 14.38 2.04 22.51
C ASN A 642 14.32 0.74 23.30
N LEU A 643 14.69 0.81 24.58
CA LEU A 643 14.75 -0.35 25.45
C LEU A 643 13.43 -0.52 26.21
N TYR A 644 12.89 -1.73 26.19
CA TYR A 644 11.70 -2.12 26.92
C TYR A 644 12.09 -3.11 28.01
N VAL A 645 11.55 -2.93 29.21
CA VAL A 645 11.87 -3.75 30.37
C VAL A 645 10.61 -4.02 31.18
N SER A 646 10.33 -5.29 31.47
CA SER A 646 9.30 -5.66 32.45
C SER A 646 9.84 -5.56 33.87
N ASP A 647 9.12 -4.89 34.75
CA ASP A 647 9.41 -4.84 36.17
C ASP A 647 8.45 -5.76 36.92
N TRP A 648 8.99 -6.89 37.38
CA TRP A 648 8.23 -7.95 38.05
C TRP A 648 7.57 -7.49 39.34
N ARG A 649 8.24 -6.58 40.08
CA ARG A 649 7.79 -6.11 41.39
C ARG A 649 6.85 -4.93 41.27
N LYS A 650 7.03 -4.09 40.25
CA LYS A 650 6.16 -2.91 40.00
C LYS A 650 4.94 -3.24 39.13
N HIS A 651 4.83 -4.48 38.63
CA HIS A 651 3.66 -4.92 37.85
C HIS A 651 3.44 -4.09 36.58
N GLU A 652 4.52 -3.79 35.87
CA GLU A 652 4.49 -2.86 34.73
C GLU A 652 5.58 -3.20 33.71
N VAL A 653 5.41 -2.69 32.49
CA VAL A 653 6.46 -2.64 31.47
C VAL A 653 6.77 -1.19 31.18
N ARG A 654 8.06 -0.87 31.14
CA ARG A 654 8.56 0.48 30.86
C ARG A 654 9.42 0.50 29.61
N ARG A 655 9.42 1.66 28.95
CA ARG A 655 10.22 1.96 27.76
C ARG A 655 11.12 3.16 28.00
N TRP A 656 12.38 3.06 27.59
CA TRP A 656 13.37 4.13 27.60
C TRP A 656 13.82 4.43 26.17
N LYS A 657 13.69 5.69 25.74
CA LYS A 657 14.42 6.18 24.55
C LYS A 657 15.89 6.38 24.89
N GLN A 658 16.73 6.41 23.86
CA GLN A 658 18.13 6.81 24.01
C GLN A 658 18.23 8.16 24.75
N GLY A 659 19.00 8.17 25.85
CA GLY A 659 19.21 9.36 26.69
C GLY A 659 18.13 9.62 27.75
N GLU A 660 16.99 8.92 27.76
CA GLU A 660 15.99 9.07 28.82
C GLU A 660 16.51 8.48 30.15
N ARG A 661 16.46 9.26 31.23
CA ARG A 661 16.83 8.80 32.58
C ARG A 661 15.70 8.07 33.32
N LYS A 662 14.44 8.24 32.86
CA LYS A 662 13.24 7.64 33.45
C LYS A 662 12.41 6.98 32.37
N GLY A 663 12.05 5.72 32.58
CA GLY A 663 11.24 4.96 31.64
C GLY A 663 9.76 5.34 31.73
N ARG A 664 9.09 5.35 30.58
CA ARG A 664 7.65 5.57 30.48
C ARG A 664 6.92 4.24 30.56
N ILE A 665 5.83 4.16 31.33
CA ILE A 665 4.98 2.97 31.39
C ILE A 665 4.31 2.79 30.02
N VAL A 666 4.38 1.58 29.49
CA VAL A 666 3.76 1.18 28.20
C VAL A 666 2.79 0.02 28.33
N ALA A 667 2.84 -0.73 29.43
CA ALA A 667 1.84 -1.73 29.81
C ALA A 667 1.73 -1.84 31.34
N GLY A 668 0.53 -2.11 31.85
CA GLY A 668 0.27 -2.18 33.30
C GLY A 668 0.41 -0.82 34.00
N GLY A 669 1.04 -0.81 35.19
CA GLY A 669 1.27 0.40 35.96
C GLY A 669 0.10 0.88 36.83
N ASN A 670 -1.01 0.12 36.86
CA ASN A 670 -2.19 0.39 37.69
C ASN A 670 -2.27 -0.53 38.91
N GLY A 671 -1.12 -0.96 39.42
CA GLY A 671 -0.99 -1.91 40.52
C GLY A 671 -1.16 -3.37 40.10
N LYS A 672 -0.96 -4.26 41.07
CA LYS A 672 -1.15 -5.71 40.92
C LYS A 672 -2.64 -6.04 40.78
N GLY A 673 -3.00 -6.77 39.73
CA GLY A 673 -4.36 -7.30 39.58
C GLY A 673 -4.57 -7.98 38.22
N ASN A 674 -5.82 -8.33 37.91
CA ASN A 674 -6.20 -9.07 36.71
C ASN A 674 -7.12 -8.30 35.75
N HIS A 675 -7.41 -7.02 36.03
CA HIS A 675 -8.10 -6.15 35.09
C HIS A 675 -7.27 -5.92 33.81
N LEU A 676 -7.90 -5.43 32.74
CA LEU A 676 -7.23 -5.24 31.44
C LEU A 676 -6.17 -4.12 31.45
N ASN A 677 -6.18 -3.23 32.44
CA ASN A 677 -5.18 -2.20 32.65
C ASN A 677 -4.12 -2.58 33.72
N GLN A 678 -4.18 -3.80 34.26
CA GLN A 678 -3.31 -4.29 35.32
C GLN A 678 -2.50 -5.51 34.87
N LEU A 679 -1.36 -5.70 35.53
CA LEU A 679 -0.50 -6.87 35.38
C LEU A 679 -0.25 -7.49 36.76
N ASN A 680 0.14 -8.76 36.77
CA ASN A 680 0.48 -9.51 37.96
C ASN A 680 1.77 -10.30 37.70
N HIS A 681 2.89 -9.73 38.14
CA HIS A 681 4.22 -10.31 37.98
C HIS A 681 4.59 -10.58 36.51
N PRO A 682 4.63 -9.52 35.66
CA PRO A 682 4.99 -9.70 34.26
C PRO A 682 6.41 -10.25 34.11
N THR A 683 6.61 -11.15 33.16
CA THR A 683 7.88 -11.83 32.93
C THR A 683 8.49 -11.40 31.59
N TYR A 684 8.32 -12.18 30.53
CA TYR A 684 8.88 -11.86 29.21
C TYR A 684 8.02 -10.89 28.44
N ILE A 685 8.68 -10.18 27.53
CA ILE A 685 8.06 -9.20 26.65
C ILE A 685 8.52 -9.41 25.22
N TYR A 686 7.63 -9.15 24.29
CA TYR A 686 7.95 -9.05 22.87
C TYR A 686 7.37 -7.73 22.35
N VAL A 687 8.14 -7.03 21.51
CA VAL A 687 7.71 -5.80 20.86
C VAL A 687 7.88 -6.00 19.37
N ASP A 688 6.78 -5.86 18.63
CA ASP A 688 6.80 -5.95 17.17
C ASP A 688 7.21 -4.62 16.52
N GLU A 689 7.32 -4.63 15.19
CA GLU A 689 7.68 -3.45 14.39
C GLU A 689 6.67 -2.29 14.51
N ASP A 690 5.43 -2.57 14.91
CA ASP A 690 4.37 -1.58 15.15
C ASP A 690 4.35 -1.05 16.59
N TYR A 691 5.35 -1.41 17.40
CA TYR A 691 5.48 -1.07 18.82
C TYR A 691 4.35 -1.64 19.69
N LEU A 692 3.70 -2.73 19.27
CA LEU A 692 2.75 -3.45 20.10
C LEU A 692 3.53 -4.26 21.14
N VAL A 693 3.14 -4.10 22.40
CA VAL A 693 3.84 -4.72 23.53
C VAL A 693 3.07 -5.94 23.98
N TYR A 694 3.64 -7.12 23.75
CA TYR A 694 3.14 -8.39 24.23
C TYR A 694 3.84 -8.72 25.56
N VAL A 695 3.06 -9.08 26.57
CA VAL A 695 3.55 -9.29 27.94
C VAL A 695 3.03 -10.61 28.47
N SER A 696 3.94 -11.49 28.89
CA SER A 696 3.60 -12.66 29.70
C SER A 696 3.17 -12.19 31.09
N ASP A 697 1.86 -12.19 31.35
CA ASP A 697 1.26 -11.78 32.61
C ASP A 697 1.18 -13.01 33.54
N ALA A 698 2.34 -13.41 34.05
CA ALA A 698 2.61 -14.77 34.53
C ALA A 698 1.63 -15.27 35.59
N ASN A 699 1.35 -14.46 36.63
CA ASN A 699 0.47 -14.88 37.72
C ASN A 699 -1.02 -14.69 37.41
N ASN A 700 -1.35 -14.12 36.25
CA ASN A 700 -2.71 -14.11 35.70
C ASN A 700 -2.91 -15.17 34.61
N HIS A 701 -1.89 -16.00 34.32
CA HIS A 701 -2.01 -17.14 33.41
C HIS A 701 -2.49 -16.73 32.00
N ARG A 702 -1.98 -15.59 31.52
CA ARG A 702 -2.37 -15.00 30.24
C ARG A 702 -1.22 -14.27 29.57
N VAL A 703 -1.35 -14.03 28.27
CA VAL A 703 -0.53 -13.06 27.53
C VAL A 703 -1.41 -11.90 27.13
N MET A 704 -0.90 -10.70 27.35
CA MET A 704 -1.60 -9.46 27.09
C MET A 704 -0.87 -8.64 26.02
N LYS A 705 -1.62 -8.05 25.10
CA LYS A 705 -1.14 -7.18 24.02
C LYS A 705 -1.58 -5.73 24.30
N TRP A 706 -0.63 -4.79 24.30
CA TRP A 706 -0.90 -3.34 24.40
C TRP A 706 -0.54 -2.62 23.12
N MET A 707 -1.46 -1.79 22.65
CA MET A 707 -1.22 -0.84 21.58
C MET A 707 -0.56 0.43 22.14
N LYS A 708 0.19 1.13 21.29
CA LYS A 708 0.83 2.40 21.66
C LYS A 708 -0.19 3.42 22.18
N GLY A 709 -0.01 3.84 23.44
CA GLY A 709 -0.89 4.82 24.09
C GLY A 709 -2.22 4.27 24.62
N ALA A 710 -2.46 2.96 24.51
CA ALA A 710 -3.65 2.34 25.07
C ALA A 710 -3.64 2.37 26.60
N LYS A 711 -4.82 2.57 27.19
CA LYS A 711 -5.01 2.54 28.66
C LYS A 711 -5.21 1.12 29.20
N GLU A 712 -5.64 0.20 28.34
CA GLU A 712 -5.95 -1.20 28.62
C GLU A 712 -5.34 -2.07 27.54
N GLY A 713 -5.00 -3.31 27.90
CA GLY A 713 -4.52 -4.33 26.98
C GLY A 713 -5.62 -5.30 26.58
N ILE A 714 -5.28 -6.19 25.66
CA ILE A 714 -6.16 -7.24 25.15
C ILE A 714 -5.53 -8.60 25.49
N VAL A 715 -6.33 -9.54 25.98
CA VAL A 715 -5.88 -10.93 26.18
C VAL A 715 -5.73 -11.59 24.82
N VAL A 716 -4.52 -12.06 24.49
CA VAL A 716 -4.22 -12.70 23.19
C VAL A 716 -3.86 -14.18 23.33
N ALA A 717 -3.57 -14.66 24.55
CA ALA A 717 -3.43 -16.08 24.84
C ALA A 717 -3.81 -16.36 26.30
N GLY A 718 -4.42 -17.53 26.55
CA GLY A 718 -4.85 -17.94 27.90
C GLY A 718 -5.99 -17.08 28.46
N GLY A 719 -5.93 -16.80 29.77
CA GLY A 719 -6.94 -15.98 30.46
C GLY A 719 -8.20 -16.74 30.90
N LYS A 720 -8.21 -18.08 30.81
CA LYS A 720 -9.26 -18.97 31.33
C LYS A 720 -8.85 -19.67 32.62
N GLY A 721 -8.01 -19.01 33.42
CA GLY A 721 -7.41 -19.56 34.64
C GLY A 721 -6.19 -20.43 34.35
N GLU A 722 -5.57 -20.89 35.43
CA GLU A 722 -4.44 -21.81 35.38
C GLU A 722 -4.88 -23.20 34.90
N GLY A 723 -4.11 -23.81 33.99
CA GLY A 723 -4.31 -25.21 33.64
C GLY A 723 -3.63 -25.65 32.34
N ASN A 724 -3.93 -26.89 31.96
CA ASN A 724 -3.33 -27.61 30.83
C ASN A 724 -4.25 -27.76 29.62
N SER A 725 -5.46 -27.19 29.63
CA SER A 725 -6.32 -27.21 28.44
C SER A 725 -5.76 -26.34 27.31
N LEU A 726 -6.29 -26.46 26.09
CA LEU A 726 -5.87 -25.63 24.95
C LEU A 726 -6.27 -24.15 25.11
N THR A 727 -7.16 -23.81 26.04
CA THR A 727 -7.56 -22.42 26.33
C THR A 727 -6.85 -21.83 27.55
N GLN A 728 -6.01 -22.62 28.21
CA GLN A 728 -5.35 -22.28 29.47
C GLN A 728 -3.82 -22.25 29.32
N LEU A 729 -3.21 -21.46 30.19
CA LEU A 729 -1.77 -21.40 30.40
C LEU A 729 -1.50 -21.66 31.89
N SER A 730 -0.36 -22.23 32.23
CA SER A 730 0.16 -22.14 33.60
C SER A 730 1.47 -21.37 33.59
N ASN A 731 1.45 -20.22 34.28
CA ASN A 731 2.61 -19.37 34.54
C ASN A 731 3.46 -19.12 33.27
N PRO A 732 2.95 -18.33 32.30
CA PRO A 732 3.69 -18.03 31.08
C PRO A 732 4.99 -17.28 31.39
N GLN A 733 6.08 -17.78 30.85
CA GLN A 733 7.47 -17.42 31.18
C GLN A 733 8.33 -17.17 29.95
N GLY A 734 7.76 -17.31 28.75
CA GLY A 734 8.36 -16.86 27.50
C GLY A 734 7.24 -16.47 26.55
N VAL A 735 7.46 -15.40 25.78
CA VAL A 735 6.55 -14.99 24.70
C VAL A 735 7.37 -14.52 23.51
N THR A 736 7.00 -14.99 22.33
CA THR A 736 7.48 -14.47 21.05
C THR A 736 6.32 -14.48 20.06
N VAL A 737 6.40 -13.67 19.01
CA VAL A 737 5.34 -13.54 18.00
C VAL A 737 5.99 -13.70 16.64
N ASP A 738 5.40 -14.52 15.77
CA ASP A 738 5.87 -14.64 14.39
C ASP A 738 5.37 -13.48 13.50
N HIS A 739 5.86 -13.42 12.27
CA HIS A 739 5.46 -12.39 11.31
C HIS A 739 3.98 -12.44 10.90
N LEU A 740 3.25 -13.53 11.21
CA LEU A 740 1.80 -13.65 10.97
C LEU A 740 0.98 -13.17 12.17
N GLY A 741 1.62 -12.74 13.26
CA GLY A 741 0.96 -12.34 14.49
C GLY A 741 0.59 -13.51 15.41
N ASN A 742 1.05 -14.74 15.12
CA ASN A 742 0.79 -15.87 16.02
C ASN A 742 1.67 -15.76 17.26
N VAL A 743 1.05 -15.94 18.43
CA VAL A 743 1.70 -15.80 19.73
C VAL A 743 2.16 -17.16 20.23
N TYR A 744 3.47 -17.30 20.45
CA TYR A 744 4.07 -18.50 21.02
C TYR A 744 4.41 -18.27 22.47
N VAL A 745 3.97 -19.19 23.32
CA VAL A 745 4.06 -19.04 24.76
C VAL A 745 4.69 -20.28 25.36
N ALA A 746 5.79 -20.07 26.08
CA ALA A 746 6.35 -21.07 26.98
C ALA A 746 5.76 -20.86 28.36
N GLY A 747 5.23 -21.92 28.97
CA GLY A 747 4.74 -21.91 30.34
C GLY A 747 5.58 -22.83 31.21
N SER A 748 5.92 -22.39 32.42
CA SER A 748 6.72 -23.21 33.33
C SER A 748 5.93 -24.37 33.95
N GLY A 749 4.59 -24.39 33.83
CA GLY A 749 3.74 -25.44 34.39
C GLY A 749 3.15 -26.44 33.39
N ASN A 750 3.38 -26.25 32.07
CA ASN A 750 2.67 -27.03 31.03
C ASN A 750 3.61 -27.84 30.11
N GLU A 751 4.94 -27.85 30.36
CA GLU A 751 5.95 -28.69 29.65
C GLU A 751 5.87 -28.62 28.11
N ARG A 752 5.37 -27.50 27.59
CA ARG A 752 5.04 -27.35 26.16
C ARG A 752 5.11 -25.90 25.75
N VAL A 753 5.38 -25.69 24.47
CA VAL A 753 5.20 -24.39 23.81
C VAL A 753 3.84 -24.41 23.14
N MET A 754 3.02 -23.42 23.46
CA MET A 754 1.70 -23.24 22.87
C MET A 754 1.74 -22.15 21.82
N ARG A 755 0.98 -22.32 20.73
CA ARG A 755 0.75 -21.34 19.67
C ARG A 755 -0.70 -20.89 19.69
N TRP A 756 -0.92 -19.58 19.77
CA TRP A 756 -2.22 -18.96 19.54
C TRP A 756 -2.19 -18.19 18.23
N CYS A 757 -3.04 -18.58 17.29
CA CYS A 757 -3.28 -17.78 16.10
C CYS A 757 -4.06 -16.50 16.47
N GLU A 758 -3.85 -15.44 15.71
CA GLU A 758 -4.53 -14.19 15.98
C GLU A 758 -6.05 -14.34 15.92
N GLY A 759 -6.75 -13.83 16.94
CA GLY A 759 -8.20 -13.96 17.09
C GLY A 759 -8.69 -15.34 17.55
N SER A 760 -7.80 -16.32 17.75
CA SER A 760 -8.19 -17.66 18.21
C SER A 760 -8.59 -17.67 19.68
N CYS A 761 -9.68 -18.38 20.00
CA CYS A 761 -10.14 -18.60 21.37
C CYS A 761 -9.34 -19.71 22.09
N GLU A 762 -8.62 -20.54 21.35
CA GLU A 762 -7.81 -21.65 21.86
C GLU A 762 -6.45 -21.74 21.14
N GLY A 763 -5.47 -22.30 21.82
CA GLY A 763 -4.14 -22.53 21.30
C GLY A 763 -3.98 -23.94 20.75
N SER A 764 -2.83 -24.18 20.14
CA SER A 764 -2.36 -25.49 19.71
C SER A 764 -0.98 -25.75 20.30
N ILE A 765 -0.61 -27.02 20.47
CA ILE A 765 0.74 -27.37 20.93
C ILE A 765 1.69 -27.24 19.74
N ALA A 766 2.69 -26.37 19.87
CA ALA A 766 3.74 -26.21 18.85
C ALA A 766 4.80 -27.31 18.97
N VAL A 767 5.35 -27.48 20.18
CA VAL A 767 6.34 -28.51 20.55
C VAL A 767 6.17 -28.89 22.03
N GLY A 768 6.67 -30.07 22.41
CA GLY A 768 6.54 -30.61 23.76
C GLY A 768 5.16 -31.21 24.05
N GLY A 769 4.77 -31.23 25.33
CA GLY A 769 3.48 -31.79 25.78
C GLY A 769 3.45 -33.32 25.88
N ASN A 770 4.58 -34.00 25.74
CA ASN A 770 4.74 -35.45 25.81
C ASN A 770 5.36 -35.91 27.15
N ARG A 771 4.92 -35.28 28.25
CA ARG A 771 5.42 -35.42 29.63
C ARG A 771 6.82 -34.83 29.86
N GLU A 772 7.09 -34.48 31.11
CA GLU A 772 8.40 -34.09 31.60
C GLU A 772 9.44 -35.19 31.37
N GLY A 773 10.66 -34.78 31.03
CA GLY A 773 11.80 -35.67 30.86
C GLY A 773 12.89 -35.06 30.01
N GLU A 774 13.93 -35.84 29.73
CA GLU A 774 15.16 -35.39 29.06
C GLU A 774 15.21 -35.82 27.58
N GLN A 775 14.22 -36.57 27.08
CA GLN A 775 14.19 -36.97 25.68
C GLN A 775 14.01 -35.75 24.75
N PRO A 776 14.32 -35.87 23.45
CA PRO A 776 14.29 -34.77 22.48
C PRO A 776 12.97 -33.97 22.35
N ASN A 777 11.81 -34.52 22.75
CA ASN A 777 10.54 -33.79 22.81
C ASN A 777 9.93 -33.73 24.22
N GLN A 778 10.73 -34.03 25.24
CA GLN A 778 10.36 -33.91 26.63
C GLN A 778 11.05 -32.67 27.18
N LEU A 779 10.24 -31.79 27.75
CA LEU A 779 10.64 -30.43 28.14
C LEU A 779 10.26 -30.22 29.61
N SER A 780 11.05 -29.44 30.32
CA SER A 780 10.85 -29.16 31.75
C SER A 780 11.11 -27.68 32.08
N TYR A 781 10.17 -27.06 32.80
CA TYR A 781 10.24 -25.66 33.25
C TYR A 781 10.66 -24.64 32.18
N LEU A 782 9.98 -24.64 31.02
CA LEU A 782 10.33 -23.80 29.89
C LEU A 782 10.37 -22.29 30.22
N ARG A 783 11.39 -21.59 29.68
CA ARG A 783 11.62 -20.15 29.85
C ARG A 783 11.64 -19.40 28.51
N GLY A 784 12.76 -18.78 28.15
CA GLY A 784 12.91 -17.98 26.95
C GLY A 784 12.62 -18.77 25.67
N LEU A 785 12.08 -18.05 24.69
CA LEU A 785 11.82 -18.53 23.34
C LEU A 785 12.46 -17.56 22.34
N SER A 786 13.00 -18.08 21.25
CA SER A 786 13.48 -17.26 20.15
C SER A 786 13.37 -18.01 18.83
N PHE A 787 13.34 -17.27 17.72
CA PHE A 787 13.35 -17.83 16.37
C PHE A 787 14.65 -17.45 15.67
N ASP A 788 15.16 -18.35 14.84
CA ASP A 788 16.13 -17.95 13.81
C ASP A 788 15.40 -17.42 12.56
N VAL A 789 16.15 -16.78 11.65
CA VAL A 789 15.64 -16.28 10.37
C VAL A 789 15.03 -17.36 9.47
N GLN A 790 15.32 -18.65 9.70
CA GLN A 790 14.66 -19.77 9.00
C GLN A 790 13.35 -20.21 9.67
N GLY A 791 12.98 -19.62 10.80
CA GLY A 791 11.76 -19.94 11.56
C GLY A 791 11.90 -21.17 12.47
N ASN A 792 13.12 -21.67 12.70
CA ASN A 792 13.33 -22.73 13.69
C ASN A 792 13.13 -22.16 15.09
N LEU A 793 12.52 -22.94 15.97
CA LEU A 793 12.18 -22.52 17.33
C LEU A 793 13.27 -22.95 18.32
N TYR A 794 13.82 -21.98 19.05
CA TYR A 794 14.78 -22.20 20.12
C TYR A 794 14.06 -22.07 21.46
N VAL A 795 14.19 -23.09 22.28
CA VAL A 795 13.51 -23.21 23.57
C VAL A 795 14.54 -23.38 24.67
N VAL A 796 14.45 -22.51 25.68
CA VAL A 796 15.21 -22.68 26.93
C VAL A 796 14.51 -23.73 27.79
N ASP A 797 15.05 -24.94 27.79
CA ASP A 797 14.58 -26.08 28.55
C ASP A 797 15.28 -26.09 29.92
N GLN A 798 14.88 -25.14 30.78
CA GLN A 798 15.58 -24.82 32.03
C GLN A 798 15.72 -26.03 32.95
N GLY A 799 14.66 -26.83 33.11
CA GLY A 799 14.67 -27.96 34.03
C GLY A 799 15.68 -29.05 33.65
N ASN A 800 16.10 -29.06 32.37
CA ASN A 800 17.09 -29.99 31.83
C ASN A 800 18.44 -29.30 31.51
N ASP A 801 18.65 -28.06 31.96
CA ASP A 801 19.90 -27.30 31.78
C ASP A 801 20.41 -27.27 30.33
N ARG A 802 19.49 -27.08 29.37
CA ARG A 802 19.82 -27.11 27.94
C ARG A 802 19.00 -26.13 27.11
N ILE A 803 19.46 -25.91 25.89
CA ILE A 803 18.73 -25.22 24.82
C ILE A 803 18.37 -26.23 23.74
N GLN A 804 17.08 -26.33 23.42
CA GLN A 804 16.55 -27.19 22.36
C GLN A 804 16.24 -26.35 21.11
N LYS A 805 16.73 -26.79 19.96
CA LYS A 805 16.33 -26.27 18.64
C LYS A 805 15.34 -27.25 18.00
N PHE A 806 14.19 -26.74 17.61
CA PHE A 806 13.20 -27.47 16.83
C PHE A 806 13.20 -26.92 15.41
N GLU A 807 13.52 -27.79 14.45
CA GLU A 807 13.55 -27.41 13.04
C GLU A 807 12.14 -27.42 12.46
N ILE A 808 11.86 -26.54 11.49
CA ILE A 808 10.61 -26.61 10.73
C ILE A 808 10.50 -27.97 10.03
N ASP A 809 9.32 -28.59 10.10
CA ASP A 809 9.01 -29.81 9.37
C ASP A 809 8.53 -29.46 7.96
N LEU A 810 9.40 -29.67 6.97
CA LEU A 810 9.10 -29.39 5.57
C LEU A 810 8.27 -30.51 4.90
N ASN A 811 8.08 -31.67 5.57
CA ASN A 811 7.45 -32.85 4.97
C ASN A 811 5.93 -32.91 5.13
N GLU A 812 5.33 -32.11 6.02
CA GLU A 812 3.87 -31.98 6.16
C GLU A 812 3.28 -30.79 5.38
N ILE A 813 4.06 -30.22 4.45
CA ILE A 813 3.69 -29.04 3.64
C ILE A 813 2.98 -29.43 2.31
N CYS A 814 2.85 -30.73 2.00
CA CYS A 814 2.22 -31.24 0.77
C CYS A 814 0.71 -30.96 0.64
#